data_AF-A0A3A8KIF8-F1
#
_entry.id   AF-A0A3A8KIF8-F1
#
_cell.length_a   1.000
_cell.length_b   1.000
_cell.length_c   1.000
_cell.angle_alpha   90.00
_cell.angle_beta   90.00
_cell.angle_gamma   90.00
#
_symmetry.space_group_name_H-M   'P 1'
#
loop_
_entity.id
_entity.type
_entity.pdbx_description
1 polymer ?
#
loop_
_entity_poly.entity_id
_entity_poly.type
_entity_poly.pdbx_seq_one_letter_code
_entity_poly.pdbx_strand_id
1 'polypeptide(L)'
;MKRLLLLLPLVALAGCKDPQDGVKVTVTYANFVPACVRVTAQNGDSGDTLSTEVAVKEYGTDKPAKTPVVVGIRVPDGWGTQLKVTAEGLERASDNSACGGKTVDTRTQGLVIEKGSADKGTPQELALALTATDADGDGYVATTNGSDCIDTAGVGAGINPSAAELCNDVDDNCDGNKDEDFAIGSACTSPEGCASVRSCNVNDRTTFACIAPAVTNAWVDADRDQHGDAKQGQVVVCSATLPPDRLALSSPHDDCDDNDTNVHPGANERCNTVDDNCNNITDEGFAVGVTCFESGVQCDGTQQCNDAQNGVVCKPTGQVPTWYPDQDEDMHGQADAGIVRCPSPGAGYIIDAGRDCDDGNPFIHGDAPELCDSQDNNCNGVTDENSVCPSGGPSWAMQVVGDDTDRTWFGVSTYGDGGVWIVGSDGGRAVKEPSLAGFNQLQGTCTDGSTPQVLPSVWADPTSGTAYIGRDEGQLIVQRPDSADCIPRTPVNVANAVTRGVMGFATADGGVNVLGVGRKGTSNDGFTLQWDGGTDTVSAQNRKDTILSGVHGRSEGLLFSVGVDNSGKGVIYRYAPGVNPPNDWGKETGIPNVGELTAVHVVNSKLAYAVSASGELLRWNGSTWTVVSGTPGGSYTGVLAFGTNSIYITTAAGTVLRYNGSSWSTESGGGSKYGITGPSPDNIWIVGRFGQVTHYPSWPAAPPPP
;
A
#
# COMPACT_ATOMS: atom_id res chain seq x y z
N MET A 1 -50.66 -44.03 -97.55
CA MET A 1 -50.14 -42.67 -97.87
C MET A 1 -50.70 -41.71 -96.84
N LYS A 2 -49.83 -40.99 -96.13
CA LYS A 2 -50.19 -40.02 -95.08
C LYS A 2 -51.10 -38.94 -95.64
N ARG A 3 -52.19 -38.60 -94.94
CA ARG A 3 -52.72 -37.23 -94.93
C ARG A 3 -52.84 -36.78 -93.48
N LEU A 4 -51.88 -35.94 -93.15
CA LEU A 4 -51.65 -35.21 -91.91
C LEU A 4 -52.87 -34.32 -91.64
N LEU A 5 -53.57 -34.54 -90.52
CA LEU A 5 -54.66 -33.69 -90.04
C LEU A 5 -54.07 -32.39 -89.49
N LEU A 6 -54.46 -31.25 -90.04
CA LEU A 6 -53.89 -29.94 -89.74
C LEU A 6 -55.01 -28.91 -89.51
N LEU A 7 -55.05 -28.33 -88.31
CA LEU A 7 -55.58 -26.98 -88.06
C LEU A 7 -54.43 -26.02 -88.37
N LEU A 8 -54.58 -25.18 -89.39
CA LEU A 8 -53.52 -24.28 -89.84
C LEU A 8 -54.05 -22.85 -90.02
N PRO A 9 -53.25 -21.82 -89.70
CA PRO A 9 -53.51 -20.47 -90.16
C PRO A 9 -53.52 -20.44 -91.70
N LEU A 10 -54.46 -19.69 -92.29
CA LEU A 10 -54.98 -19.87 -93.66
C LEU A 10 -53.98 -19.71 -94.82
N VAL A 11 -52.70 -19.43 -94.56
CA VAL A 11 -51.65 -19.29 -95.60
C VAL A 11 -51.28 -20.65 -96.23
N ALA A 12 -51.69 -21.77 -95.64
CA ALA A 12 -51.28 -23.11 -96.07
C ALA A 12 -52.40 -23.99 -96.69
N LEU A 13 -53.57 -23.44 -97.05
CA LEU A 13 -54.68 -24.23 -97.61
C LEU A 13 -54.74 -24.34 -99.15
N ALA A 14 -53.78 -23.78 -99.89
CA ALA A 14 -53.83 -23.75 -101.37
C ALA A 14 -53.39 -25.05 -102.10
N GLY A 15 -53.37 -26.22 -101.44
CA GLY A 15 -52.75 -27.43 -102.00
C GLY A 15 -53.41 -28.78 -101.67
N CYS A 16 -54.69 -28.84 -101.31
CA CYS A 16 -55.38 -30.13 -101.09
C CYS A 16 -56.10 -30.63 -102.33
N LYS A 17 -55.82 -31.88 -102.71
CA LYS A 17 -56.23 -32.51 -103.98
C LYS A 17 -57.66 -33.09 -103.96
N ASP A 18 -58.36 -33.03 -102.83
CA ASP A 18 -59.75 -33.48 -102.65
C ASP A 18 -60.47 -32.49 -101.69
N PRO A 19 -61.59 -31.86 -102.07
CA PRO A 19 -62.29 -30.90 -101.21
C PRO A 19 -62.86 -31.57 -99.96
N GLN A 20 -62.71 -30.95 -98.78
CA GLN A 20 -63.27 -31.44 -97.52
C GLN A 20 -63.99 -30.33 -96.75
N ASP A 21 -65.13 -30.67 -96.14
CA ASP A 21 -65.96 -29.72 -95.42
C ASP A 21 -65.23 -29.19 -94.17
N GLY A 22 -65.32 -27.87 -93.96
CA GLY A 22 -64.61 -27.18 -92.90
C GLY A 22 -65.18 -25.79 -92.67
N VAL A 23 -64.81 -25.20 -91.53
CA VAL A 23 -65.32 -23.91 -91.07
C VAL A 23 -64.15 -22.94 -90.96
N LYS A 24 -64.25 -21.79 -91.64
CA LYS A 24 -63.31 -20.69 -91.43
C LYS A 24 -63.82 -19.83 -90.28
N VAL A 25 -63.12 -19.89 -89.14
CA VAL A 25 -63.43 -19.08 -87.96
C VAL A 25 -62.63 -17.79 -88.03
N THR A 26 -63.32 -16.67 -88.02
CA THR A 26 -62.73 -15.33 -87.97
C THR A 26 -63.04 -14.74 -86.60
N VAL A 27 -62.01 -14.59 -85.77
CA VAL A 27 -62.12 -13.97 -84.45
C VAL A 27 -61.73 -12.50 -84.56
N THR A 28 -62.69 -11.61 -84.33
CA THR A 28 -62.44 -10.18 -84.18
C THR A 28 -62.39 -9.82 -82.70
N TYR A 29 -61.68 -8.75 -82.37
CA TYR A 29 -61.63 -8.20 -81.02
C TYR A 29 -61.79 -6.67 -81.09
N ALA A 30 -62.46 -6.11 -80.09
CA ALA A 30 -62.73 -4.69 -79.97
C ALA A 30 -62.32 -4.17 -78.59
N ASN A 31 -61.73 -2.97 -78.58
CA ASN A 31 -61.26 -2.21 -77.41
C ASN A 31 -60.11 -2.86 -76.61
N PHE A 32 -59.53 -3.94 -77.14
CA PHE A 32 -58.37 -4.63 -76.61
C PHE A 32 -57.70 -5.45 -77.73
N VAL A 33 -56.38 -5.64 -77.66
CA VAL A 33 -55.66 -6.57 -78.53
C VAL A 33 -55.15 -7.76 -77.69
N PRO A 34 -55.74 -8.95 -77.83
CA PRO A 34 -55.29 -10.12 -77.07
C PRO A 34 -53.84 -10.43 -77.38
N ALA A 35 -53.04 -10.70 -76.34
CA ALA A 35 -51.72 -11.30 -76.52
C ALA A 35 -51.84 -12.67 -77.20
N CYS A 36 -52.93 -13.39 -76.91
CA CYS A 36 -53.23 -14.68 -77.54
C CYS A 36 -54.73 -14.90 -77.72
N VAL A 37 -55.10 -15.50 -78.86
CA VAL A 37 -56.45 -16.02 -79.09
C VAL A 37 -56.40 -17.55 -79.07
N ARG A 38 -57.17 -18.15 -78.18
CA ARG A 38 -57.38 -19.61 -78.15
C ARG A 38 -58.70 -19.94 -78.83
N VAL A 39 -58.67 -20.81 -79.85
CA VAL A 39 -59.87 -21.28 -80.55
C VAL A 39 -60.03 -22.78 -80.31
N THR A 40 -61.19 -23.15 -79.79
CA THR A 40 -61.55 -24.53 -79.44
C THR A 40 -62.78 -24.96 -80.24
N ALA A 41 -62.65 -26.00 -81.04
CA ALA A 41 -63.77 -26.67 -81.69
C ALA A 41 -64.20 -27.87 -80.84
N GLN A 42 -65.51 -28.03 -80.64
CA GLN A 42 -66.11 -29.13 -79.89
C GLN A 42 -67.13 -29.87 -80.76
N ASN A 43 -67.06 -31.20 -80.75
CA ASN A 43 -68.06 -32.07 -81.39
C ASN A 43 -69.39 -31.98 -80.61
N GLY A 44 -70.47 -31.64 -81.31
CA GLY A 44 -71.80 -31.51 -80.71
C GLY A 44 -72.41 -32.84 -80.23
N ASP A 45 -71.94 -33.98 -80.77
CA ASP A 45 -72.47 -35.30 -80.41
C ASP A 45 -71.64 -35.98 -79.31
N SER A 46 -70.30 -35.96 -79.40
CA SER A 46 -69.42 -36.65 -78.45
C SER A 46 -68.85 -35.75 -77.35
N GLY A 47 -68.82 -34.43 -77.56
CA GLY A 47 -68.18 -33.48 -76.65
C GLY A 47 -66.66 -33.37 -76.80
N ASP A 48 -66.04 -34.17 -77.66
CA ASP A 48 -64.58 -34.12 -77.93
C ASP A 48 -64.16 -32.74 -78.40
N THR A 49 -62.99 -32.26 -77.96
CA THR A 49 -62.48 -30.93 -78.30
C THR A 49 -61.14 -30.98 -79.04
N LEU A 50 -60.91 -29.94 -79.82
CA LEU A 50 -59.62 -29.66 -80.45
C LEU A 50 -59.37 -28.16 -80.36
N SER A 51 -58.22 -27.78 -79.79
CA SER A 51 -57.87 -26.38 -79.55
C SER A 51 -56.59 -26.00 -80.28
N THR A 52 -56.50 -24.74 -80.67
CA THR A 52 -55.26 -24.10 -81.13
C THR A 52 -55.13 -22.73 -80.49
N GLU A 53 -53.90 -22.34 -80.24
CA GLU A 53 -53.55 -21.01 -79.74
C GLU A 53 -52.84 -20.23 -80.84
N VAL A 54 -53.16 -18.95 -80.95
CA VAL A 54 -52.54 -18.04 -81.89
C VAL A 54 -52.07 -16.83 -81.12
N ALA A 55 -50.75 -16.76 -80.89
CA ALA A 55 -50.13 -15.57 -80.36
C ALA A 55 -50.30 -14.42 -81.37
N VAL A 56 -50.81 -13.30 -80.91
CA VAL A 56 -50.88 -12.06 -81.69
C VAL A 56 -49.52 -11.37 -81.52
N LYS A 57 -48.93 -10.86 -82.60
CA LYS A 57 -47.57 -10.27 -82.54
C LYS A 57 -47.56 -8.78 -82.17
N GLU A 58 -48.69 -8.10 -82.32
CA GLU A 58 -48.86 -6.65 -82.10
C GLU A 58 -49.86 -6.40 -80.96
N TYR A 59 -49.62 -7.00 -79.79
CA TYR A 59 -50.36 -6.74 -78.55
C TYR A 59 -49.66 -5.66 -77.71
N GLY A 60 -50.38 -4.96 -76.85
CA GLY A 60 -49.80 -3.93 -75.98
C GLY A 60 -49.20 -2.75 -76.73
N THR A 61 -49.88 -2.25 -77.78
CA THR A 61 -49.49 -1.03 -78.48
C THR A 61 -50.73 -0.18 -78.81
N ASP A 62 -50.61 1.14 -78.71
CA ASP A 62 -51.69 2.13 -78.90
C ASP A 62 -52.30 2.20 -80.32
N LYS A 63 -52.00 1.26 -81.24
CA LYS A 63 -52.42 1.36 -82.65
C LYS A 63 -53.01 0.07 -83.23
N PRO A 64 -54.15 0.18 -83.96
CA PRO A 64 -55.00 -0.95 -84.24
C PRO A 64 -54.61 -1.64 -85.55
N ALA A 65 -53.66 -2.58 -85.52
CA ALA A 65 -53.77 -3.68 -86.48
C ALA A 65 -54.87 -4.62 -85.97
N LYS A 66 -56.13 -4.25 -86.23
CA LYS A 66 -57.31 -5.12 -86.03
C LYS A 66 -57.29 -6.22 -87.10
N THR A 67 -56.20 -6.97 -87.17
CA THR A 67 -56.12 -8.15 -88.02
C THR A 67 -56.87 -9.26 -87.29
N PRO A 68 -58.05 -9.66 -87.76
CA PRO A 68 -58.76 -10.75 -87.12
C PRO A 68 -57.89 -12.00 -87.12
N VAL A 69 -57.96 -12.77 -86.02
CA VAL A 69 -57.34 -14.09 -85.98
C VAL A 69 -58.22 -15.04 -86.77
N VAL A 70 -57.69 -15.59 -87.85
CA VAL A 70 -58.41 -16.54 -88.71
C VAL A 70 -57.88 -17.95 -88.48
N VAL A 71 -58.75 -18.83 -88.00
CA VAL A 71 -58.47 -20.25 -87.78
C VAL A 71 -59.37 -21.08 -88.70
N GLY A 72 -58.76 -21.92 -89.53
CA GLY A 72 -59.49 -22.91 -90.31
C GLY A 72 -59.73 -24.17 -89.50
N ILE A 73 -60.99 -24.53 -89.24
CA ILE A 73 -61.38 -25.80 -88.64
C ILE A 73 -61.62 -26.82 -89.75
N ARG A 74 -60.73 -27.81 -89.83
CA ARG A 74 -60.99 -29.04 -90.57
C ARG A 74 -61.67 -30.03 -89.63
N VAL A 75 -62.88 -30.45 -89.98
CA VAL A 75 -63.67 -31.38 -89.16
C VAL A 75 -62.96 -32.73 -89.10
N PRO A 76 -62.66 -33.27 -87.90
CA PRO A 76 -62.02 -34.58 -87.78
C PRO A 76 -62.89 -35.70 -88.36
N ASP A 77 -62.24 -36.71 -88.95
CA ASP A 77 -62.94 -37.88 -89.47
C ASP A 77 -63.67 -38.61 -88.33
N GLY A 78 -64.99 -38.80 -88.46
CA GLY A 78 -65.85 -39.42 -87.44
C GLY A 78 -66.65 -38.43 -86.57
N TRP A 79 -66.40 -37.12 -86.70
CA TRP A 79 -67.25 -36.12 -86.05
C TRP A 79 -68.59 -35.94 -86.78
N GLY A 80 -69.64 -35.64 -86.01
CA GLY A 80 -70.96 -35.30 -86.53
C GLY A 80 -70.98 -33.94 -87.23
N THR A 81 -72.15 -33.55 -87.76
CA THR A 81 -72.29 -32.24 -88.43
C THR A 81 -72.53 -31.09 -87.46
N GLN A 82 -72.72 -31.35 -86.17
CA GLN A 82 -72.90 -30.31 -85.15
C GLN A 82 -71.54 -29.95 -84.53
N LEU A 83 -71.15 -28.69 -84.64
CA LEU A 83 -69.97 -28.14 -83.97
C LEU A 83 -70.36 -27.03 -83.00
N LYS A 84 -69.61 -26.92 -81.91
CA LYS A 84 -69.59 -25.74 -81.05
C LYS A 84 -68.18 -25.18 -81.04
N VAL A 85 -68.02 -23.91 -81.42
CA VAL A 85 -66.72 -23.25 -81.52
C VAL A 85 -66.64 -22.16 -80.48
N THR A 86 -65.60 -22.22 -79.65
CA THR A 86 -65.27 -21.25 -78.61
C THR A 86 -64.01 -20.48 -79.00
N ALA A 87 -64.03 -19.17 -78.88
CA ALA A 87 -62.86 -18.31 -78.94
C ALA A 87 -62.65 -17.62 -77.58
N GLU A 88 -61.42 -17.59 -77.11
CA GLU A 88 -60.99 -16.96 -75.86
C GLU A 88 -59.89 -15.94 -76.16
N GLY A 89 -60.00 -14.74 -75.62
CA GLY A 89 -58.95 -13.72 -75.68
C GLY A 89 -58.19 -13.70 -74.36
N LEU A 90 -56.86 -13.74 -74.42
CA LEU A 90 -55.98 -13.70 -73.26
C LEU A 90 -55.17 -12.40 -73.24
N GLU A 91 -55.04 -11.78 -72.07
CA GLU A 91 -54.12 -10.66 -71.82
C GLU A 91 -52.65 -11.11 -71.78
N ARG A 92 -51.74 -10.14 -71.66
CA ARG A 92 -50.32 -10.41 -71.49
C ARG A 92 -50.08 -11.23 -70.22
N ALA A 93 -49.14 -12.17 -70.28
CA ALA A 93 -48.73 -12.92 -69.11
C ALA A 93 -47.67 -12.16 -68.31
N SER A 94 -47.73 -12.26 -66.98
CA SER A 94 -46.76 -11.60 -66.10
C SER A 94 -45.34 -12.14 -66.26
N ASP A 95 -45.20 -13.37 -66.76
CA ASP A 95 -43.92 -14.03 -67.10
C ASP A 95 -43.50 -13.81 -68.57
N ASN A 96 -44.19 -12.93 -69.30
CA ASN A 96 -44.04 -12.70 -70.75
C ASN A 96 -44.27 -13.93 -71.64
N SER A 97 -44.90 -14.99 -71.15
CA SER A 97 -45.30 -16.12 -72.00
C SER A 97 -46.40 -15.72 -73.00
N ALA A 98 -46.29 -16.21 -74.23
CA ALA A 98 -47.14 -15.74 -75.34
C ALA A 98 -48.63 -16.06 -75.18
N CYS A 99 -49.01 -17.11 -74.42
CA CYS A 99 -50.40 -17.55 -74.21
C CYS A 99 -50.68 -17.98 -72.75
N GLY A 100 -49.90 -17.47 -71.78
CA GLY A 100 -50.06 -17.81 -70.35
C GLY A 100 -50.86 -16.80 -69.53
N GLY A 101 -51.33 -15.70 -70.15
CA GLY A 101 -52.07 -14.65 -69.45
C GLY A 101 -53.51 -15.03 -69.11
N LYS A 102 -54.18 -14.19 -68.32
CA LYS A 102 -55.56 -14.41 -67.91
C LYS A 102 -56.49 -14.36 -69.12
N THR A 103 -57.51 -15.21 -69.13
CA THR A 103 -58.58 -15.12 -70.14
C THR A 103 -59.50 -13.95 -69.80
N VAL A 104 -59.61 -12.98 -70.69
CA VAL A 104 -60.33 -11.71 -70.47
C VAL A 104 -61.70 -11.66 -71.14
N ASP A 105 -61.91 -12.47 -72.18
CA ASP A 105 -63.23 -12.65 -72.80
C ASP A 105 -63.36 -14.02 -73.46
N THR A 106 -64.59 -14.52 -73.57
CA THR A 106 -64.90 -15.81 -74.19
C THR A 106 -66.19 -15.73 -75.00
N ARG A 107 -66.17 -16.26 -76.22
CA ARG A 107 -67.34 -16.31 -77.12
C ARG A 107 -67.51 -17.69 -77.69
N THR A 108 -68.75 -18.18 -77.69
CA THR A 108 -69.05 -19.53 -78.16
C THR A 108 -70.26 -19.52 -79.08
N GLN A 109 -70.16 -20.21 -80.23
CA GLN A 109 -71.27 -20.33 -81.19
C GLN A 109 -71.39 -21.77 -81.70
N GLY A 110 -72.63 -22.27 -81.75
CA GLY A 110 -72.97 -23.53 -82.39
C GLY A 110 -73.17 -23.37 -83.90
N LEU A 111 -72.76 -24.37 -84.68
CA LEU A 111 -72.81 -24.38 -86.13
C LEU A 111 -73.11 -25.79 -86.66
N VAL A 112 -74.00 -25.89 -87.64
CA VAL A 112 -74.23 -27.13 -88.39
C VAL A 112 -73.47 -27.07 -89.70
N ILE A 113 -72.67 -28.09 -89.99
CA ILE A 113 -71.86 -28.16 -91.20
C ILE A 113 -72.68 -28.71 -92.37
N GLU A 114 -72.78 -27.92 -93.43
CA GLU A 114 -73.39 -28.34 -94.68
C GLU A 114 -72.44 -29.27 -95.46
N LYS A 115 -72.82 -30.56 -95.57
CA LYS A 115 -72.02 -31.57 -96.30
C LYS A 115 -71.94 -31.25 -97.79
N GLY A 116 -70.74 -31.29 -98.36
CA GLY A 116 -70.46 -31.03 -99.78
C GLY A 116 -70.23 -29.56 -100.15
N SER A 117 -70.10 -28.68 -99.14
CA SER A 117 -69.82 -27.24 -99.35
C SER A 117 -68.42 -27.01 -99.91
N ALA A 118 -67.49 -27.93 -99.63
CA ALA A 118 -66.12 -27.86 -100.14
C ALA A 118 -66.03 -27.93 -101.68
N ASP A 119 -66.93 -28.68 -102.34
CA ASP A 119 -66.98 -28.82 -103.80
C ASP A 119 -67.45 -27.52 -104.50
N LYS A 120 -68.09 -26.60 -103.76
CA LYS A 120 -68.57 -25.30 -104.27
C LYS A 120 -67.52 -24.19 -104.17
N GLY A 121 -66.34 -24.46 -103.61
CA GLY A 121 -65.25 -23.50 -103.50
C GLY A 121 -65.46 -22.37 -102.48
N THR A 122 -66.50 -22.44 -101.64
CA THR A 122 -66.80 -21.45 -100.59
C THR A 122 -66.97 -22.15 -99.23
N PRO A 123 -65.95 -22.14 -98.34
CA PRO A 123 -66.07 -22.74 -97.00
C PRO A 123 -67.07 -21.97 -96.13
N GLN A 124 -67.73 -22.67 -95.20
CA GLN A 124 -68.68 -22.05 -94.27
C GLN A 124 -67.91 -21.14 -93.30
N GLU A 125 -68.37 -19.89 -93.13
CA GLU A 125 -67.69 -18.90 -92.29
C GLU A 125 -68.41 -18.74 -90.93
N LEU A 126 -67.62 -18.64 -89.87
CA LEU A 126 -68.09 -18.30 -88.52
C LEU A 126 -67.31 -17.08 -88.01
N ALA A 127 -68.02 -16.04 -87.59
CA ALA A 127 -67.41 -14.87 -86.96
C ALA A 127 -67.69 -14.87 -85.45
N LEU A 128 -66.66 -14.72 -84.64
CA LEU A 128 -66.75 -14.56 -83.18
C LEU A 128 -66.10 -13.23 -82.80
N ALA A 129 -66.79 -12.41 -82.00
CA ALA A 129 -66.33 -11.07 -81.63
C ALA A 129 -66.07 -10.98 -80.12
N LEU A 130 -64.80 -10.90 -79.74
CA LEU A 130 -64.33 -10.70 -78.38
C LEU A 130 -64.32 -9.20 -78.03
N THR A 131 -64.56 -8.87 -76.77
CA THR A 131 -64.45 -7.50 -76.26
C THR A 131 -63.92 -7.51 -74.83
N ALA A 132 -62.91 -6.68 -74.60
CA ALA A 132 -62.37 -6.33 -73.29
C ALA A 132 -61.95 -4.85 -73.34
N THR A 133 -61.59 -4.27 -72.21
CA THR A 133 -61.11 -2.88 -72.14
C THR A 133 -59.63 -2.93 -71.74
N ASP A 134 -58.80 -2.37 -72.59
CA ASP A 134 -57.40 -2.05 -72.34
C ASP A 134 -57.25 -0.60 -72.81
N ALA A 135 -57.48 0.30 -71.87
CA ALA A 135 -57.62 1.73 -72.09
C ALA A 135 -56.28 2.43 -72.21
N ASP A 136 -55.23 1.94 -71.55
CA ASP A 136 -53.88 2.50 -71.63
C ASP A 136 -52.94 1.80 -72.61
N GLY A 137 -53.34 0.66 -73.17
CA GLY A 137 -52.66 -0.01 -74.26
C GLY A 137 -51.44 -0.83 -73.83
N ASP A 138 -51.27 -1.13 -72.54
CA ASP A 138 -50.10 -1.85 -72.04
C ASP A 138 -50.18 -3.39 -72.20
N GLY A 139 -51.35 -3.87 -72.63
CA GLY A 139 -51.64 -5.28 -72.92
C GLY A 139 -52.22 -6.05 -71.74
N TYR A 140 -52.48 -5.38 -70.61
CA TYR A 140 -53.31 -5.87 -69.52
C TYR A 140 -54.71 -5.26 -69.60
N VAL A 141 -55.71 -5.96 -69.06
CA VAL A 141 -57.10 -5.52 -69.09
C VAL A 141 -57.53 -5.13 -67.69
N ALA A 142 -58.37 -4.11 -67.54
CA ALA A 142 -58.94 -3.71 -66.26
C ALA A 142 -59.38 -4.92 -65.40
N THR A 143 -59.04 -4.89 -64.11
CA THR A 143 -59.38 -5.89 -63.07
C THR A 143 -60.81 -6.43 -63.06
N THR A 144 -61.77 -5.71 -63.68
CA THR A 144 -63.13 -6.22 -63.89
C THR A 144 -63.13 -7.60 -64.56
N ASN A 145 -62.28 -7.80 -65.57
CA ASN A 145 -62.12 -9.08 -66.28
C ASN A 145 -60.65 -9.49 -66.50
N GLY A 146 -59.69 -8.57 -66.35
CA GLY A 146 -58.25 -8.79 -66.47
C GLY A 146 -57.50 -8.60 -65.15
N SER A 147 -56.25 -8.16 -65.22
CA SER A 147 -55.35 -8.03 -64.05
C SER A 147 -54.78 -6.63 -63.83
N ASP A 148 -55.15 -5.64 -64.64
CA ASP A 148 -54.67 -4.26 -64.51
C ASP A 148 -55.43 -3.49 -63.42
N CYS A 149 -54.69 -3.04 -62.40
CA CYS A 149 -55.23 -2.27 -61.28
C CYS A 149 -55.47 -0.78 -61.62
N ILE A 150 -54.81 -0.22 -62.63
CA ILE A 150 -54.99 1.17 -63.09
C ILE A 150 -55.08 1.21 -64.62
N ASP A 151 -56.14 0.63 -65.20
CA ASP A 151 -56.39 0.64 -66.66
C ASP A 151 -56.98 1.99 -67.13
N THR A 152 -56.17 3.06 -67.07
CA THR A 152 -56.57 4.42 -67.48
C THR A 152 -55.54 5.06 -68.40
N ALA A 153 -55.99 5.40 -69.61
CA ALA A 153 -55.17 6.03 -70.64
C ALA A 153 -54.31 7.19 -70.12
N GLY A 154 -53.00 7.09 -70.33
CA GLY A 154 -52.01 8.12 -70.00
C GLY A 154 -51.49 8.12 -68.56
N VAL A 155 -52.10 7.35 -67.64
CA VAL A 155 -51.64 7.19 -66.25
C VAL A 155 -51.27 5.74 -65.94
N GLY A 156 -51.96 4.78 -66.55
CA GLY A 156 -51.84 3.35 -66.25
C GLY A 156 -50.74 2.57 -66.98
N ALA A 157 -50.18 3.09 -68.07
CA ALA A 157 -49.31 2.34 -69.00
C ALA A 157 -47.99 1.77 -68.42
N GLY A 158 -47.72 1.97 -67.14
CA GLY A 158 -46.61 1.39 -66.39
C GLY A 158 -47.03 0.83 -65.03
N ILE A 159 -48.33 0.64 -64.80
CA ILE A 159 -48.95 0.16 -63.56
C ILE A 159 -49.72 -1.10 -63.92
N ASN A 160 -49.05 -2.25 -63.78
CA ASN A 160 -49.58 -3.53 -64.18
C ASN A 160 -48.85 -4.66 -63.47
N PRO A 161 -49.37 -5.90 -63.49
CA PRO A 161 -48.74 -7.07 -62.85
C PRO A 161 -47.28 -7.39 -63.21
N SER A 162 -46.67 -6.70 -64.18
CA SER A 162 -45.27 -6.84 -64.58
C SER A 162 -44.42 -5.60 -64.38
N ALA A 163 -44.98 -4.51 -63.85
CA ALA A 163 -44.23 -3.30 -63.60
C ALA A 163 -43.24 -3.49 -62.44
N ALA A 164 -42.18 -2.68 -62.44
CA ALA A 164 -41.28 -2.58 -61.31
C ALA A 164 -41.77 -1.46 -60.39
N GLU A 165 -41.73 -1.70 -59.08
CA GLU A 165 -42.08 -0.70 -58.08
C GLU A 165 -41.18 0.54 -58.17
N LEU A 166 -41.80 1.71 -58.15
CA LEU A 166 -41.14 3.00 -58.00
C LEU A 166 -41.57 3.60 -56.67
N CYS A 167 -40.65 4.24 -55.94
CA CYS A 167 -40.95 4.91 -54.68
C CYS A 167 -41.77 6.19 -54.93
N ASN A 168 -43.07 6.02 -55.15
CA ASN A 168 -43.99 7.05 -55.65
C ASN A 168 -45.38 7.02 -54.98
N ASP A 169 -45.60 6.15 -53.97
CA ASP A 169 -46.87 5.92 -53.27
C ASP A 169 -47.99 5.38 -54.20
N VAL A 170 -47.60 4.65 -55.23
CA VAL A 170 -48.47 3.89 -56.15
C VAL A 170 -48.06 2.42 -56.07
N ASP A 171 -49.04 1.53 -56.12
CA ASP A 171 -48.84 0.09 -56.29
C ASP A 171 -48.62 -0.13 -57.79
N ASP A 172 -47.37 -0.03 -58.25
CA ASP A 172 -47.05 -0.09 -59.68
C ASP A 172 -47.23 -1.53 -60.21
N ASN A 173 -46.89 -2.54 -59.41
CA ASN A 173 -46.92 -3.95 -59.79
C ASN A 173 -48.28 -4.65 -59.54
N CYS A 174 -49.28 -3.94 -59.03
CA CYS A 174 -50.63 -4.44 -58.73
C CYS A 174 -50.68 -5.64 -57.77
N ASP A 175 -49.73 -5.78 -56.84
CA ASP A 175 -49.69 -6.87 -55.86
C ASP A 175 -50.45 -6.58 -54.55
N GLY A 176 -50.89 -5.33 -54.37
CA GLY A 176 -51.62 -4.84 -53.20
C GLY A 176 -50.77 -4.11 -52.17
N ASN A 177 -49.46 -3.99 -52.38
CA ASN A 177 -48.55 -3.19 -51.56
C ASN A 177 -48.04 -1.97 -52.37
N LYS A 178 -47.55 -0.97 -51.66
CA LYS A 178 -46.97 0.23 -52.29
C LYS A 178 -45.53 0.36 -51.84
N ASP A 179 -44.62 0.59 -52.78
CA ASP A 179 -43.21 0.90 -52.52
C ASP A 179 -42.47 -0.15 -51.63
N GLU A 180 -42.94 -1.40 -51.60
CA GLU A 180 -42.46 -2.43 -50.67
C GLU A 180 -40.99 -2.79 -50.86
N ASP A 181 -40.47 -2.58 -52.07
CA ASP A 181 -39.06 -2.81 -52.43
C ASP A 181 -38.09 -1.80 -51.77
N PHE A 182 -38.59 -0.71 -51.18
CA PHE A 182 -37.75 0.39 -50.65
C PHE A 182 -37.62 0.41 -49.12
N ALA A 183 -38.34 -0.47 -48.41
CA ALA A 183 -38.34 -0.55 -46.93
C ALA A 183 -38.63 0.82 -46.26
N ILE A 184 -39.60 1.56 -46.79
CA ILE A 184 -39.98 2.88 -46.28
C ILE A 184 -40.43 2.80 -44.81
N GLY A 185 -40.01 3.78 -44.01
CA GLY A 185 -40.27 3.82 -42.57
C GLY A 185 -39.28 3.04 -41.70
N SER A 186 -38.35 2.26 -42.28
CA SER A 186 -37.32 1.58 -41.49
C SER A 186 -36.26 2.55 -40.95
N ALA A 187 -35.64 2.22 -39.82
CA ALA A 187 -34.55 3.01 -39.26
C ALA A 187 -33.35 3.15 -40.24
N CYS A 188 -32.74 4.32 -40.25
CA CYS A 188 -31.51 4.62 -40.99
C CYS A 188 -30.64 5.60 -40.20
N THR A 189 -29.37 5.74 -40.60
CA THR A 189 -28.44 6.71 -40.03
C THR A 189 -27.95 7.61 -41.16
N SER A 190 -27.97 8.93 -40.96
CA SER A 190 -27.42 9.87 -41.94
C SER A 190 -25.91 9.75 -42.04
N PRO A 191 -25.28 10.26 -43.11
CA PRO A 191 -23.82 10.29 -43.24
C PRO A 191 -23.10 10.95 -42.05
N GLU A 192 -23.76 11.90 -41.37
CA GLU A 192 -23.27 12.63 -40.19
C GLU A 192 -23.50 11.88 -38.87
N GLY A 193 -24.09 10.68 -38.90
CA GLY A 193 -24.30 9.83 -37.72
C GLY A 193 -25.65 9.99 -37.01
N CYS A 194 -26.59 10.76 -37.55
CA CYS A 194 -27.88 11.00 -36.92
C CYS A 194 -28.92 9.91 -37.25
N ALA A 195 -29.55 9.34 -36.23
CA ALA A 195 -30.63 8.36 -36.40
C ALA A 195 -31.88 9.00 -37.01
N SER A 196 -32.47 8.36 -38.02
CA SER A 196 -33.72 8.76 -38.66
C SER A 196 -34.44 7.59 -39.33
N VAL A 197 -35.38 7.85 -40.24
CA VAL A 197 -36.19 6.89 -40.99
C VAL A 197 -36.03 7.05 -42.50
N ARG A 198 -36.14 5.93 -43.22
CA ARG A 198 -36.13 5.91 -44.69
C ARG A 198 -37.42 6.53 -45.24
N SER A 199 -37.27 7.41 -46.22
CA SER A 199 -38.35 8.01 -47.00
C SER A 199 -38.00 7.95 -48.48
N CYS A 200 -38.99 8.02 -49.36
CA CYS A 200 -38.73 8.11 -50.81
C CYS A 200 -37.83 9.30 -51.12
N ASN A 201 -36.85 9.07 -51.99
CA ASN A 201 -36.01 10.15 -52.48
C ASN A 201 -36.80 10.99 -53.50
N VAL A 202 -37.09 12.23 -53.14
CA VAL A 202 -37.87 13.16 -53.96
C VAL A 202 -37.23 13.49 -55.31
N ASN A 203 -35.91 13.28 -55.45
CA ASN A 203 -35.16 13.57 -56.67
C ASN A 203 -34.96 12.34 -57.57
N ASP A 204 -35.10 11.13 -57.01
CA ASP A 204 -34.90 9.87 -57.73
C ASP A 204 -35.80 8.79 -57.13
N ARG A 205 -36.93 8.52 -57.79
CA ARG A 205 -37.96 7.57 -57.36
C ARG A 205 -37.50 6.11 -57.40
N THR A 206 -36.28 5.84 -57.89
CA THR A 206 -35.67 4.50 -57.82
C THR A 206 -34.85 4.28 -56.53
N THR A 207 -34.81 5.27 -55.62
CA THR A 207 -33.99 5.22 -54.40
C THR A 207 -34.73 5.75 -53.17
N PHE A 208 -34.16 5.50 -51.98
CA PHE A 208 -34.61 6.06 -50.70
C PHE A 208 -33.61 7.08 -50.13
N ALA A 209 -34.07 7.98 -49.26
CA ALA A 209 -33.26 8.94 -48.52
C ALA A 209 -33.46 8.78 -47.01
N CYS A 210 -32.42 9.11 -46.22
CA CYS A 210 -32.49 9.17 -44.76
C CYS A 210 -32.64 10.63 -44.32
N ILE A 211 -33.84 11.04 -43.87
CA ILE A 211 -34.14 12.45 -43.58
C ILE A 211 -33.75 12.76 -42.12
N ALA A 212 -32.50 13.12 -41.86
CA ALA A 212 -32.04 13.48 -40.51
C ALA A 212 -32.38 14.94 -40.10
N PRO A 213 -32.47 15.23 -38.79
CA PRO A 213 -32.58 16.60 -38.28
C PRO A 213 -31.35 17.45 -38.62
N ALA A 214 -31.49 18.78 -38.50
CA ALA A 214 -30.37 19.71 -38.71
C ALA A 214 -29.19 19.38 -37.77
N VAL A 215 -27.99 19.34 -38.33
CA VAL A 215 -26.74 19.07 -37.61
C VAL A 215 -26.04 20.37 -37.24
N THR A 216 -25.58 20.46 -35.99
CA THR A 216 -24.76 21.57 -35.49
C THR A 216 -23.49 21.02 -34.86
N ASN A 217 -22.34 21.58 -35.18
CA ASN A 217 -21.08 21.26 -34.48
C ASN A 217 -20.97 22.11 -33.21
N ALA A 218 -20.49 21.50 -32.13
CA ALA A 218 -20.33 22.15 -30.83
C ALA A 218 -19.03 21.72 -30.15
N TRP A 219 -18.55 22.57 -29.24
CA TRP A 219 -17.58 22.17 -28.23
C TRP A 219 -18.29 21.45 -27.09
N VAL A 220 -17.61 20.47 -26.50
CA VAL A 220 -18.04 19.85 -25.24
C VAL A 220 -17.74 20.84 -24.12
N ASP A 221 -18.70 20.98 -23.20
CA ASP A 221 -18.63 21.80 -21.98
C ASP A 221 -19.31 20.98 -20.88
N ALA A 222 -18.61 19.96 -20.39
CA ALA A 222 -19.24 18.92 -19.57
C ALA A 222 -19.60 19.40 -18.16
N ASP A 223 -18.84 20.34 -17.60
CA ASP A 223 -19.08 20.92 -16.28
C ASP A 223 -19.93 22.20 -16.29
N ARG A 224 -20.11 22.83 -17.47
CA ARG A 224 -20.99 23.98 -17.72
C ARG A 224 -20.47 25.30 -17.19
N ASP A 225 -19.16 25.51 -17.22
CA ASP A 225 -18.56 26.80 -16.86
C ASP A 225 -18.46 27.81 -18.03
N GLN A 226 -18.91 27.40 -19.22
CA GLN A 226 -18.91 28.17 -20.48
C GLN A 226 -17.56 28.25 -21.21
N HIS A 227 -16.57 27.48 -20.77
CA HIS A 227 -15.43 27.09 -21.56
C HIS A 227 -15.66 25.67 -22.10
N GLY A 228 -14.88 25.27 -23.09
CA GLY A 228 -15.03 23.93 -23.65
C GLY A 228 -13.69 23.33 -24.01
N ASP A 229 -13.66 22.02 -24.25
CA ASP A 229 -12.40 21.32 -24.47
C ASP A 229 -12.02 21.17 -25.96
N ALA A 230 -11.05 21.97 -26.42
CA ALA A 230 -10.47 21.80 -27.76
C ALA A 230 -9.80 20.44 -28.00
N LYS A 231 -9.27 19.78 -26.97
CA LYS A 231 -8.54 18.51 -27.09
C LYS A 231 -9.48 17.34 -27.38
N GLN A 232 -10.72 17.40 -26.90
CA GLN A 232 -11.77 16.43 -27.24
C GLN A 232 -12.31 16.62 -28.66
N GLY A 233 -12.03 17.77 -29.28
CA GLY A 233 -12.48 18.09 -30.63
C GLY A 233 -13.97 18.42 -30.71
N GLN A 234 -14.43 18.73 -31.92
CA GLN A 234 -15.82 19.11 -32.15
C GLN A 234 -16.73 17.88 -32.18
N VAL A 235 -17.89 17.97 -31.53
CA VAL A 235 -18.92 16.93 -31.55
C VAL A 235 -20.11 17.33 -32.41
N VAL A 236 -20.68 16.35 -33.13
CA VAL A 236 -21.88 16.54 -33.94
C VAL A 236 -23.11 16.43 -33.04
N VAL A 237 -23.94 17.47 -33.03
CA VAL A 237 -25.23 17.49 -32.32
C VAL A 237 -26.35 17.42 -33.36
N CYS A 238 -27.16 16.36 -33.30
CA CYS A 238 -28.30 16.11 -34.19
C CYS A 238 -29.54 16.94 -33.79
N SER A 239 -29.36 18.24 -33.58
CA SER A 239 -30.40 19.20 -33.19
C SER A 239 -29.98 20.64 -33.54
N ALA A 240 -30.96 21.50 -33.81
CA ALA A 240 -30.74 22.94 -34.00
C ALA A 240 -30.49 23.69 -32.68
N THR A 241 -30.84 23.10 -31.53
CA THR A 241 -30.61 23.66 -30.20
C THR A 241 -29.55 22.85 -29.49
N LEU A 242 -28.48 23.52 -29.06
CA LEU A 242 -27.40 22.89 -28.31
C LEU A 242 -27.88 22.55 -26.89
N PRO A 243 -27.59 21.34 -26.40
CA PRO A 243 -27.72 20.99 -25.00
C PRO A 243 -26.91 21.94 -24.09
N PRO A 244 -27.27 22.08 -22.80
CA PRO A 244 -26.54 22.93 -21.86
C PRO A 244 -25.08 22.53 -21.61
N ASP A 245 -24.69 21.30 -21.93
CA ASP A 245 -23.31 20.78 -21.87
C ASP A 245 -22.56 20.93 -23.21
N ARG A 246 -23.08 21.75 -24.12
CA ARG A 246 -22.52 21.95 -25.46
C ARG A 246 -22.50 23.44 -25.80
N LEU A 247 -21.33 23.93 -26.20
CA LEU A 247 -21.14 25.31 -26.58
C LEU A 247 -21.05 25.50 -28.09
N ALA A 248 -21.51 26.66 -28.55
CA ALA A 248 -21.36 27.03 -29.96
C ALA A 248 -19.88 27.15 -30.33
N LEU A 249 -19.54 26.94 -31.61
CA LEU A 249 -18.16 27.09 -32.08
C LEU A 249 -17.56 28.50 -31.89
N SER A 250 -18.39 29.50 -31.60
CA SER A 250 -17.98 30.86 -31.27
C SER A 250 -17.58 31.06 -29.80
N SER A 251 -17.87 30.11 -28.92
CA SER A 251 -17.52 30.16 -27.51
C SER A 251 -16.02 29.85 -27.28
N PRO A 252 -15.45 30.26 -26.13
CA PRO A 252 -14.15 29.78 -25.69
C PRO A 252 -14.11 28.25 -25.67
N HIS A 253 -12.95 27.70 -26.01
CA HIS A 253 -12.72 26.25 -26.13
C HIS A 253 -11.29 25.92 -25.65
N ASP A 254 -10.87 26.64 -24.62
CA ASP A 254 -9.54 26.69 -24.04
C ASP A 254 -9.49 26.07 -22.63
N ASP A 255 -10.51 25.29 -22.28
CA ASP A 255 -10.61 24.57 -21.02
C ASP A 255 -9.51 23.51 -20.91
N CYS A 256 -8.85 23.47 -19.75
CA CYS A 256 -7.83 22.47 -19.44
C CYS A 256 -8.35 21.26 -18.64
N ASP A 257 -9.50 21.36 -17.96
CA ASP A 257 -10.25 20.26 -17.34
C ASP A 257 -11.77 20.49 -17.35
N ASP A 258 -12.40 20.07 -18.45
CA ASP A 258 -13.84 20.17 -18.77
C ASP A 258 -14.80 19.47 -17.78
N ASN A 259 -14.29 18.91 -16.68
CA ASN A 259 -15.07 18.27 -15.62
C ASN A 259 -15.06 19.04 -14.29
N ASP A 260 -14.29 20.12 -14.13
CA ASP A 260 -14.29 20.98 -12.95
C ASP A 260 -14.53 22.45 -13.31
N THR A 261 -15.73 22.93 -12.96
CA THR A 261 -16.21 24.32 -13.17
C THR A 261 -15.32 25.45 -12.66
N ASN A 262 -14.24 25.13 -11.96
CA ASN A 262 -13.28 26.09 -11.43
C ASN A 262 -11.93 26.03 -12.17
N VAL A 263 -11.79 25.19 -13.20
CA VAL A 263 -10.55 24.94 -13.93
C VAL A 263 -10.72 25.39 -15.37
N HIS A 264 -10.61 26.69 -15.61
CA HIS A 264 -10.79 27.29 -16.92
C HIS A 264 -10.03 28.62 -17.04
N PRO A 265 -9.72 29.09 -18.26
CA PRO A 265 -9.06 30.37 -18.46
C PRO A 265 -9.75 31.54 -17.75
N GLY A 266 -9.02 32.18 -16.84
CA GLY A 266 -9.51 33.29 -16.02
C GLY A 266 -10.15 32.92 -14.68
N ALA A 267 -10.15 31.63 -14.30
CA ALA A 267 -10.51 31.20 -12.95
C ALA A 267 -9.59 31.80 -11.88
N ASN A 268 -10.04 31.78 -10.61
CA ASN A 268 -9.20 32.17 -9.48
C ASN A 268 -8.37 30.97 -9.03
N GLU A 269 -7.05 31.14 -8.96
CA GLU A 269 -6.15 30.11 -8.43
C GLU A 269 -6.50 29.73 -6.99
N ARG A 270 -6.55 28.42 -6.75
CA ARG A 270 -6.60 27.79 -5.45
C ARG A 270 -5.26 27.10 -5.26
N CYS A 271 -4.79 27.01 -4.02
CA CYS A 271 -3.60 26.22 -3.74
C CYS A 271 -4.02 24.76 -3.64
N ASN A 272 -4.21 24.09 -4.77
CA ASN A 272 -4.73 22.73 -4.87
C ASN A 272 -3.87 21.83 -5.78
N THR A 273 -2.71 22.31 -6.23
CA THR A 273 -1.80 21.62 -7.16
C THR A 273 -2.36 21.42 -8.57
N VAL A 274 -3.44 22.14 -8.90
CA VAL A 274 -4.05 22.22 -10.23
C VAL A 274 -3.77 23.62 -10.78
N ASP A 275 -3.58 23.73 -12.09
CA ASP A 275 -3.52 25.01 -12.79
C ASP A 275 -4.98 25.43 -13.08
N ASP A 276 -5.61 26.12 -12.14
CA ASP A 276 -7.05 26.40 -12.21
C ASP A 276 -7.35 27.36 -13.38
N ASN A 277 -6.45 28.27 -13.75
CA ASN A 277 -6.69 29.22 -14.84
C ASN A 277 -6.03 28.86 -16.18
N CYS A 278 -5.49 27.64 -16.28
CA CYS A 278 -4.94 27.06 -17.50
C CYS A 278 -3.81 27.89 -18.15
N ASN A 279 -2.99 28.60 -17.37
CA ASN A 279 -1.90 29.42 -17.90
C ASN A 279 -0.53 28.69 -17.97
N ASN A 280 -0.50 27.41 -17.61
CA ASN A 280 0.67 26.54 -17.45
C ASN A 280 1.59 26.89 -16.28
N ILE A 281 1.06 27.57 -15.28
CA ILE A 281 1.71 27.78 -13.99
C ILE A 281 0.72 27.24 -12.95
N THR A 282 1.20 26.39 -12.05
CA THR A 282 0.35 25.77 -11.03
C THR A 282 0.41 26.58 -9.75
N ASP A 283 -0.76 26.85 -9.15
CA ASP A 283 -0.92 27.58 -7.89
C ASP A 283 -0.20 28.95 -7.88
N GLU A 284 -0.19 29.72 -8.98
CA GLU A 284 0.48 31.01 -8.96
C GLU A 284 -0.21 32.03 -8.05
N GLY A 285 0.59 32.96 -7.52
CA GLY A 285 0.15 33.83 -6.44
C GLY A 285 0.28 33.19 -5.06
N PHE A 286 0.50 31.88 -4.97
CA PHE A 286 0.94 31.20 -3.76
C PHE A 286 2.46 31.00 -3.76
N ALA A 287 3.08 31.05 -2.59
CA ALA A 287 4.53 30.89 -2.46
C ALA A 287 4.96 29.41 -2.49
N VAL A 288 4.29 28.54 -3.25
CA VAL A 288 4.54 27.09 -3.28
C VAL A 288 5.99 26.81 -3.71
N GLY A 289 6.65 25.88 -3.03
CA GLY A 289 8.04 25.51 -3.31
C GLY A 289 9.10 26.50 -2.79
N VAL A 290 8.69 27.68 -2.27
CA VAL A 290 9.60 28.61 -1.62
C VAL A 290 10.09 28.00 -0.30
N THR A 291 11.39 28.15 -0.03
CA THR A 291 11.96 27.67 1.23
C THR A 291 11.37 28.39 2.43
N CYS A 292 11.12 27.64 3.49
CA CYS A 292 10.58 28.14 4.74
C CYS A 292 11.19 27.37 5.92
N PHE A 293 10.91 27.83 7.14
CA PHE A 293 11.36 27.16 8.36
C PHE A 293 10.15 26.75 9.19
N GLU A 294 9.96 25.44 9.37
CA GLU A 294 8.87 24.90 10.17
C GLU A 294 9.26 24.96 11.66
N SER A 295 8.80 26.01 12.33
CA SER A 295 9.17 26.31 13.71
C SER A 295 8.74 25.23 14.72
N GLY A 296 7.70 24.45 14.44
CA GLY A 296 7.22 23.39 15.34
C GLY A 296 8.23 22.24 15.50
N VAL A 297 8.96 21.91 14.44
CA VAL A 297 9.97 20.83 14.44
C VAL A 297 11.39 21.33 14.14
N GLN A 298 11.57 22.64 14.02
CA GLN A 298 12.84 23.31 13.72
C GLN A 298 13.54 22.77 12.47
N CYS A 299 12.77 22.53 11.42
CA CYS A 299 13.25 21.99 10.16
C CYS A 299 13.18 23.03 9.06
N ASP A 300 14.18 23.04 8.19
CA ASP A 300 14.00 23.63 6.87
C ASP A 300 12.92 22.86 6.11
N GLY A 301 12.12 23.61 5.36
CA GLY A 301 10.95 23.11 4.67
C GLY A 301 10.68 23.86 3.39
N THR A 302 9.60 23.46 2.72
CA THR A 302 9.03 24.20 1.59
C THR A 302 7.59 24.54 1.88
N GLN A 303 7.16 25.70 1.40
CA GLN A 303 5.76 26.10 1.42
C GLN A 303 4.97 25.12 0.54
N GLN A 304 3.97 24.48 1.12
CA GLN A 304 3.05 23.58 0.45
C GLN A 304 1.62 24.07 0.68
N CYS A 305 0.70 23.69 -0.19
CA CYS A 305 -0.69 24.07 0.00
C CYS A 305 -1.24 23.57 1.34
N ASN A 306 -2.00 24.44 2.01
CA ASN A 306 -2.70 24.10 3.22
C ASN A 306 -3.96 23.26 2.88
N ASP A 307 -4.50 22.55 3.86
CA ASP A 307 -5.66 21.68 3.64
C ASP A 307 -6.93 22.46 3.24
N ALA A 308 -6.96 23.77 3.48
CA ALA A 308 -8.05 24.67 3.09
C ALA A 308 -7.92 25.22 1.66
N GLN A 309 -6.85 24.88 0.94
CA GLN A 309 -6.54 25.28 -0.44
C GLN A 309 -6.56 26.80 -0.70
N ASN A 310 -6.42 27.60 0.35
CA ASN A 310 -6.51 29.06 0.28
C ASN A 310 -5.21 29.77 0.67
N GLY A 311 -4.14 29.00 0.83
CA GLY A 311 -2.83 29.49 1.23
C GLY A 311 -1.82 28.37 1.35
N VAL A 312 -0.64 28.74 1.85
CA VAL A 312 0.48 27.82 2.05
C VAL A 312 0.79 27.62 3.52
N VAL A 313 1.33 26.45 3.85
CA VAL A 313 1.89 26.09 5.15
C VAL A 313 3.30 25.55 4.92
N CYS A 314 4.21 25.84 5.84
CA CYS A 314 5.55 25.27 5.77
C CYS A 314 5.50 23.78 6.11
N LYS A 315 6.12 22.93 5.29
CA LYS A 315 6.27 21.50 5.58
C LYS A 315 7.74 21.08 5.46
N PRO A 316 8.30 20.28 6.40
CA PRO A 316 9.69 19.84 6.35
C PRO A 316 10.05 19.09 5.06
N THR A 317 11.27 19.31 4.55
CA THR A 317 11.80 18.59 3.38
C THR A 317 12.44 17.27 3.79
N GLY A 318 11.60 16.28 4.13
CA GLY A 318 12.04 14.91 4.43
C GLY A 318 11.51 14.38 5.77
N GLN A 319 12.01 13.21 6.15
CA GLN A 319 11.65 12.59 7.42
C GLN A 319 12.31 13.35 8.57
N VAL A 320 11.50 13.82 9.51
CA VAL A 320 11.98 14.44 10.73
C VAL A 320 12.35 13.35 11.73
N PRO A 321 13.59 13.32 12.26
CA PRO A 321 13.98 12.33 13.26
C PRO A 321 13.23 12.55 14.58
N THR A 322 13.05 11.44 15.30
CA THR A 322 12.56 11.47 16.69
C THR A 322 13.77 11.21 17.60
N TRP A 323 13.96 12.07 18.58
CA TRP A 323 15.06 12.00 19.54
C TRP A 323 14.54 11.54 20.89
N TYR A 324 15.09 10.48 21.44
CA TYR A 324 14.73 9.92 22.75
C TYR A 324 15.81 10.29 23.77
N PRO A 325 15.43 10.74 24.99
CA PRO A 325 16.39 10.91 26.07
C PRO A 325 16.99 9.55 26.44
N ASP A 326 18.26 9.58 26.86
CA ASP A 326 19.04 8.42 27.33
C ASP A 326 19.72 8.86 28.64
N GLN A 327 19.11 8.55 29.79
CA GLN A 327 19.55 9.01 31.10
C GLN A 327 20.64 8.11 31.72
N ASP A 328 20.70 6.84 31.37
CA ASP A 328 21.67 5.91 31.93
C ASP A 328 22.93 5.68 31.07
N GLU A 329 22.93 6.23 29.86
CA GLU A 329 24.02 6.25 28.88
C GLU A 329 24.32 4.86 28.28
N ASP A 330 23.30 4.02 28.13
CA ASP A 330 23.41 2.67 27.54
C ASP A 330 23.14 2.62 26.02
N MET A 331 22.83 3.77 25.40
CA MET A 331 22.46 3.92 23.99
C MET A 331 21.07 3.41 23.60
N HIS A 332 20.23 3.13 24.58
CA HIS A 332 18.79 2.99 24.42
C HIS A 332 18.10 4.21 25.03
N GLY A 333 16.89 4.49 24.56
CA GLY A 333 16.20 5.72 24.90
C GLY A 333 14.79 5.43 25.37
N GLN A 334 14.33 6.26 26.30
CA GLN A 334 13.03 6.11 26.93
C GLN A 334 11.86 6.08 25.93
N ALA A 335 11.11 4.97 25.90
CA ALA A 335 10.05 4.70 24.94
C ALA A 335 9.04 5.83 24.68
N ASP A 336 8.53 6.44 25.74
CA ASP A 336 7.40 7.36 25.69
C ASP A 336 7.81 8.85 25.77
N ALA A 337 9.09 9.17 25.59
CA ALA A 337 9.64 10.53 25.77
C ALA A 337 10.26 11.15 24.51
N GLY A 338 9.95 10.61 23.32
CA GLY A 338 10.50 11.06 22.04
C GLY A 338 10.10 12.49 21.65
N ILE A 339 11.08 13.28 21.15
CA ILE A 339 10.88 14.65 20.64
C ILE A 339 11.18 14.67 19.13
N VAL A 340 10.17 15.03 18.34
CA VAL A 340 10.30 15.14 16.87
C VAL A 340 10.87 16.49 16.49
N ARG A 341 12.09 16.52 15.96
CA ARG A 341 12.74 17.75 15.44
C ARG A 341 13.98 17.45 14.62
N CYS A 342 14.34 18.34 13.70
CA CYS A 342 15.54 18.17 12.87
C CYS A 342 16.86 18.27 13.66
N PRO A 343 17.15 19.37 14.38
CA PRO A 343 18.36 19.45 15.18
C PRO A 343 18.24 18.58 16.44
N SER A 344 19.33 17.90 16.80
CA SER A 344 19.43 17.18 18.08
C SER A 344 19.08 18.12 19.25
N PRO A 345 18.26 17.67 20.23
CA PRO A 345 17.98 18.46 21.43
C PRO A 345 19.21 18.79 22.27
N GLY A 346 20.29 18.01 22.12
CA GLY A 346 21.54 18.18 22.86
C GLY A 346 22.14 16.83 23.27
N ALA A 347 23.17 16.88 24.10
CA ALA A 347 23.77 15.68 24.68
C ALA A 347 22.74 14.92 25.55
N GLY A 348 22.82 13.58 25.54
CA GLY A 348 21.88 12.70 26.24
C GLY A 348 20.58 12.42 25.48
N TYR A 349 20.57 12.63 24.16
CA TYR A 349 19.50 12.17 23.27
C TYR A 349 20.07 11.31 22.15
N ILE A 350 19.34 10.26 21.80
CA ILE A 350 19.66 9.33 20.72
C ILE A 350 18.49 9.20 19.73
N ILE A 351 18.70 8.54 18.59
CA ILE A 351 17.65 8.30 17.59
C ILE A 351 17.02 6.91 17.74
N ASP A 352 17.64 6.00 18.50
CA ASP A 352 17.20 4.61 18.59
C ASP A 352 15.86 4.50 19.33
N ALA A 353 15.00 3.65 18.78
CA ALA A 353 13.56 3.72 18.89
C ALA A 353 13.04 3.18 20.21
N GLY A 354 13.19 3.94 21.30
CA GLY A 354 12.21 3.90 22.39
C GLY A 354 11.96 2.51 22.97
N ARG A 355 13.01 1.70 23.15
CA ARG A 355 12.91 0.32 23.67
C ARG A 355 13.37 0.22 25.13
N ASP A 356 13.69 1.35 25.73
CA ASP A 356 14.05 1.40 27.13
C ASP A 356 12.79 1.64 27.98
N CYS A 357 12.51 0.66 28.85
CA CYS A 357 11.41 0.72 29.81
C CYS A 357 11.85 1.25 31.20
N ASP A 358 13.15 1.36 31.48
CA ASP A 358 13.72 2.03 32.65
C ASP A 358 15.04 2.73 32.32
N ASP A 359 14.93 3.89 31.68
CA ASP A 359 16.03 4.78 31.21
C ASP A 359 17.00 5.23 32.31
N GLY A 360 16.75 4.87 33.57
CA GLY A 360 17.65 5.09 34.70
C GLY A 360 18.52 3.90 35.07
N ASN A 361 18.48 2.79 34.33
CA ASN A 361 19.17 1.54 34.62
C ASN A 361 19.68 0.83 33.34
N PRO A 362 21.00 0.85 33.07
CA PRO A 362 21.62 0.37 31.82
C PRO A 362 21.59 -1.17 31.66
N PHE A 363 20.90 -1.87 32.56
CA PHE A 363 20.61 -3.30 32.46
C PHE A 363 19.15 -3.56 32.08
N ILE A 364 18.38 -2.52 31.75
CA ILE A 364 16.96 -2.62 31.42
C ILE A 364 16.70 -1.92 30.09
N HIS A 365 16.66 -2.68 29.01
CA HIS A 365 16.34 -2.19 27.68
C HIS A 365 15.92 -3.36 26.78
N GLY A 366 15.22 -3.09 25.68
CA GLY A 366 14.61 -4.13 24.83
C GLY A 366 15.58 -5.15 24.19
N ASP A 367 16.89 -4.90 24.23
CA ASP A 367 17.93 -5.82 23.75
C ASP A 367 18.74 -6.45 24.90
N ALA A 368 18.44 -6.13 26.16
CA ALA A 368 19.12 -6.67 27.32
C ALA A 368 18.79 -8.17 27.53
N PRO A 369 19.73 -8.97 28.06
CA PRO A 369 19.39 -10.29 28.57
C PRO A 369 18.54 -10.16 29.83
N GLU A 370 17.61 -11.09 30.05
CA GLU A 370 16.93 -11.17 31.34
C GLU A 370 17.92 -11.53 32.45
N LEU A 371 17.84 -10.81 33.57
CA LEU A 371 18.51 -11.12 34.81
C LEU A 371 17.48 -11.50 35.86
N CYS A 372 17.85 -12.38 36.77
CA CYS A 372 16.96 -12.75 37.86
C CYS A 372 17.08 -11.79 39.04
N ASP A 373 16.74 -10.54 38.78
CA ASP A 373 16.84 -9.44 39.72
C ASP A 373 15.46 -8.83 40.04
N SER A 374 14.37 -9.54 39.77
CA SER A 374 13.00 -9.08 40.05
C SER A 374 12.62 -7.79 39.32
N GLN A 375 13.29 -7.52 38.20
CA GLN A 375 12.94 -6.50 37.22
C GLN A 375 12.74 -7.16 35.85
N ASP A 376 12.08 -6.48 34.93
CA ASP A 376 11.93 -6.92 33.54
C ASP A 376 13.06 -6.25 32.76
N ASN A 377 14.19 -6.96 32.56
CA ASN A 377 15.38 -6.36 31.97
C ASN A 377 15.24 -6.19 30.47
N ASN A 378 14.56 -7.12 29.81
CA ASN A 378 14.44 -7.14 28.35
C ASN A 378 13.18 -6.41 27.83
N CYS A 379 12.44 -5.75 28.72
CA CYS A 379 11.25 -4.95 28.43
C CYS A 379 10.14 -5.69 27.65
N ASN A 380 9.98 -7.00 27.87
CA ASN A 380 8.94 -7.79 27.19
C ASN A 380 7.60 -7.84 27.95
N GLY A 381 7.53 -7.23 29.13
CA GLY A 381 6.35 -7.19 30.00
C GLY A 381 6.26 -8.35 30.99
N VAL A 382 7.29 -9.18 31.13
CA VAL A 382 7.36 -10.32 32.04
C VAL A 382 8.59 -10.19 32.93
N THR A 383 8.39 -9.97 34.23
CA THR A 383 9.47 -9.99 35.22
C THR A 383 9.97 -11.42 35.48
N ASP A 384 11.29 -11.61 35.50
CA ASP A 384 12.03 -12.84 35.85
C ASP A 384 11.48 -14.09 35.10
N GLU A 385 11.78 -14.28 33.81
CA GLU A 385 11.20 -15.43 33.10
C GLU A 385 11.76 -16.79 33.56
N ASN A 386 10.86 -17.78 33.68
CA ASN A 386 11.19 -19.13 34.13
C ASN A 386 12.25 -19.86 33.29
N SER A 387 12.49 -19.44 32.04
CA SER A 387 13.55 -20.00 31.19
C SER A 387 14.96 -19.58 31.62
N VAL A 388 15.08 -18.47 32.34
CA VAL A 388 16.36 -17.91 32.81
C VAL A 388 16.53 -18.12 34.32
N CYS A 389 15.45 -18.04 35.10
CA CYS A 389 15.51 -18.07 36.55
C CYS A 389 15.22 -19.45 37.17
N PRO A 390 16.19 -20.05 37.89
CA PRO A 390 15.97 -21.31 38.59
C PRO A 390 14.85 -21.23 39.65
N SER A 391 14.10 -22.33 39.81
CA SER A 391 13.03 -22.41 40.81
C SER A 391 13.54 -22.20 42.23
N GLY A 392 12.88 -21.31 42.99
CA GLY A 392 13.16 -21.04 44.40
C GLY A 392 13.70 -19.63 44.68
N GLY A 393 13.95 -18.83 43.63
CA GLY A 393 14.31 -17.42 43.72
C GLY A 393 15.77 -17.18 44.13
N PRO A 394 16.29 -15.98 43.85
CA PRO A 394 17.65 -15.62 44.22
C PRO A 394 17.78 -15.42 45.73
N SER A 395 18.91 -15.82 46.30
CA SER A 395 19.20 -15.64 47.73
C SER A 395 20.66 -15.26 47.98
N TRP A 396 20.98 -14.69 49.14
CA TRP A 396 22.38 -14.49 49.53
C TRP A 396 22.97 -15.77 50.11
N ALA A 397 24.14 -16.19 49.62
CA ALA A 397 24.86 -17.33 50.17
C ALA A 397 26.23 -16.95 50.72
N MET A 398 26.56 -17.50 51.90
CA MET A 398 27.90 -17.42 52.46
C MET A 398 28.87 -18.27 51.64
N GLN A 399 30.05 -17.72 51.38
CA GLN A 399 31.15 -18.36 50.67
C GLN A 399 32.26 -18.70 51.66
N VAL A 400 32.76 -19.93 51.59
CA VAL A 400 33.83 -20.41 52.46
C VAL A 400 35.16 -19.86 51.94
N VAL A 401 35.92 -19.17 52.80
CA VAL A 401 37.27 -18.66 52.50
C VAL A 401 38.26 -19.18 53.53
N GLY A 402 38.85 -20.33 53.22
CA GLY A 402 39.77 -21.04 54.09
C GLY A 402 39.18 -21.39 55.46
N ASP A 403 40.04 -21.47 56.47
CA ASP A 403 39.72 -21.98 57.82
C ASP A 403 39.59 -20.88 58.89
N ASP A 404 40.01 -19.65 58.59
CA ASP A 404 39.92 -18.52 59.52
C ASP A 404 38.54 -17.85 59.45
N THR A 405 37.69 -18.24 60.40
CA THR A 405 36.32 -17.73 60.58
C THR A 405 36.23 -16.44 61.39
N ASP A 406 37.33 -15.96 61.98
CA ASP A 406 37.33 -14.75 62.82
C ASP A 406 37.84 -13.51 62.07
N ARG A 407 38.52 -13.72 60.94
CA ARG A 407 39.05 -12.66 60.08
C ARG A 407 38.02 -11.62 59.70
N THR A 408 38.44 -10.38 59.71
CA THR A 408 37.63 -9.28 59.18
C THR A 408 38.09 -8.95 57.77
N TRP A 409 37.17 -9.04 56.81
CA TRP A 409 37.40 -8.63 55.43
C TRP A 409 36.87 -7.19 55.23
N PHE A 410 37.72 -6.31 54.70
CA PHE A 410 37.41 -4.89 54.54
C PHE A 410 37.16 -4.52 53.08
N GLY A 411 38.03 -4.97 52.17
CA GLY A 411 37.97 -4.63 50.75
C GLY A 411 37.55 -5.82 49.90
N VAL A 412 36.77 -5.55 48.85
CA VAL A 412 36.37 -6.51 47.82
C VAL A 412 36.41 -5.84 46.45
N SER A 413 36.87 -6.55 45.43
CA SER A 413 36.90 -6.07 44.04
C SER A 413 36.71 -7.23 43.07
N THR A 414 35.86 -7.05 42.07
CA THR A 414 35.64 -8.03 40.98
C THR A 414 36.54 -7.74 39.79
N TYR A 415 36.89 -8.77 39.03
CA TYR A 415 37.64 -8.66 37.78
C TYR A 415 37.27 -9.80 36.82
N GLY A 416 37.45 -9.57 35.52
CA GLY A 416 37.04 -10.51 34.49
C GLY A 416 35.58 -10.98 34.65
N ASP A 417 35.30 -12.16 34.12
CA ASP A 417 34.00 -12.82 34.26
C ASP A 417 33.99 -13.76 35.48
N GLY A 418 33.63 -13.24 36.65
CA GLY A 418 33.47 -14.03 37.88
C GLY A 418 34.70 -14.10 38.80
N GLY A 419 35.75 -13.33 38.52
CA GLY A 419 36.91 -13.18 39.40
C GLY A 419 36.65 -12.23 40.57
N VAL A 420 37.18 -12.54 41.75
CA VAL A 420 36.97 -11.76 42.99
C VAL A 420 38.22 -11.73 43.86
N TRP A 421 38.63 -10.54 44.28
CA TRP A 421 39.64 -10.33 45.31
C TRP A 421 39.02 -9.84 46.61
N ILE A 422 39.51 -10.35 47.73
CA ILE A 422 39.17 -9.84 49.06
C ILE A 422 40.42 -9.64 49.92
N VAL A 423 40.41 -8.58 50.74
CA VAL A 423 41.52 -8.18 51.60
C VAL A 423 41.04 -7.77 52.99
N GLY A 424 41.84 -8.03 54.02
CA GLY A 424 41.36 -7.96 55.42
C GLY A 424 42.42 -7.74 56.49
N SER A 425 42.05 -8.08 57.73
CA SER A 425 42.92 -8.07 58.90
C SER A 425 44.05 -9.10 58.82
N ASP A 426 45.12 -8.87 59.58
CA ASP A 426 46.29 -9.75 59.69
C ASP A 426 46.95 -10.10 58.35
N GLY A 427 46.87 -9.14 57.42
CA GLY A 427 47.36 -9.28 56.07
C GLY A 427 46.51 -10.22 55.23
N GLY A 428 45.32 -10.62 55.66
CA GLY A 428 44.48 -11.60 54.98
C GLY A 428 44.15 -11.23 53.54
N ARG A 429 44.33 -12.19 52.62
CA ARG A 429 44.06 -12.05 51.18
C ARG A 429 43.48 -13.35 50.65
N ALA A 430 42.47 -13.25 49.81
CA ALA A 430 41.98 -14.39 49.05
C ALA A 430 41.53 -13.94 47.67
N VAL A 431 41.68 -14.86 46.71
CA VAL A 431 41.29 -14.64 45.32
C VAL A 431 40.44 -15.82 44.85
N LYS A 432 39.29 -15.53 44.25
CA LYS A 432 38.53 -16.48 43.44
C LYS A 432 38.82 -16.12 42.00
N GLU A 433 39.56 -16.97 41.29
CA GLU A 433 39.74 -16.77 39.85
C GLU A 433 38.45 -17.10 39.08
N PRO A 434 38.21 -16.49 37.89
CA PRO A 434 37.03 -16.75 37.06
C PRO A 434 36.66 -18.23 36.89
N SER A 435 37.66 -19.07 36.65
CA SER A 435 37.50 -20.51 36.42
C SER A 435 37.30 -21.35 37.70
N LEU A 436 37.43 -20.75 38.88
CA LEU A 436 37.37 -21.45 40.15
C LEU A 436 35.99 -21.32 40.81
N ALA A 437 35.54 -22.42 41.41
CA ALA A 437 34.27 -22.50 42.14
C ALA A 437 34.31 -21.80 43.51
N GLY A 438 35.50 -21.52 44.05
CA GLY A 438 35.66 -20.92 45.38
C GLY A 438 36.98 -20.16 45.52
N PHE A 439 37.19 -19.58 46.70
CA PHE A 439 38.37 -18.77 46.99
C PHE A 439 39.60 -19.62 47.28
N ASN A 440 40.72 -19.19 46.73
CA ASN A 440 42.06 -19.57 47.18
C ASN A 440 42.55 -18.55 48.22
N GLN A 441 42.71 -18.99 49.47
CA GLN A 441 43.28 -18.15 50.52
C GLN A 441 44.82 -18.13 50.40
N LEU A 442 45.37 -16.93 50.24
CA LEU A 442 46.80 -16.72 50.08
C LEU A 442 47.47 -16.66 51.45
N GLN A 443 48.53 -17.46 51.62
CA GLN A 443 49.24 -17.61 52.89
C GLN A 443 50.20 -16.43 53.14
N GLY A 444 50.61 -16.27 54.41
CA GLY A 444 51.51 -15.21 54.84
C GLY A 444 50.84 -13.82 54.92
N THR A 445 51.53 -12.86 55.51
CA THR A 445 50.91 -11.58 55.90
C THR A 445 50.98 -10.51 54.81
N CYS A 446 51.78 -10.66 53.75
CA CYS A 446 51.91 -9.64 52.67
C CYS A 446 52.25 -8.23 53.18
N THR A 447 52.72 -8.14 54.42
CA THR A 447 53.21 -6.93 55.08
C THR A 447 54.69 -7.11 55.37
N ASP A 448 55.36 -6.01 55.71
CA ASP A 448 56.75 -6.02 56.18
C ASP A 448 56.90 -6.48 57.64
N GLY A 449 55.82 -7.04 58.22
CA GLY A 449 55.77 -7.48 59.60
C GLY A 449 55.40 -6.38 60.59
N SER A 450 55.30 -5.11 60.17
CA SER A 450 54.86 -4.04 61.07
C SER A 450 53.40 -4.20 61.49
N THR A 451 53.04 -3.70 62.67
CA THR A 451 51.69 -3.79 63.23
C THR A 451 51.05 -2.40 63.31
N PRO A 452 49.78 -2.24 62.90
CA PRO A 452 48.85 -3.29 62.49
C PRO A 452 49.13 -3.78 61.05
N GLN A 453 48.54 -4.93 60.72
CA GLN A 453 48.68 -5.58 59.41
C GLN A 453 47.34 -5.56 58.70
N VAL A 454 46.77 -4.37 58.48
CA VAL A 454 45.43 -4.25 57.89
C VAL A 454 45.53 -3.86 56.42
N LEU A 455 44.79 -4.60 55.59
CA LEU A 455 44.60 -4.32 54.17
C LEU A 455 43.17 -3.79 53.97
N PRO A 456 42.94 -2.48 54.11
CA PRO A 456 41.60 -1.90 54.08
C PRO A 456 40.92 -1.87 52.71
N SER A 457 41.67 -1.88 51.60
CA SER A 457 41.09 -1.63 50.26
C SER A 457 41.82 -2.37 49.15
N VAL A 458 41.09 -2.74 48.11
CA VAL A 458 41.62 -3.42 46.92
C VAL A 458 40.87 -2.95 45.67
N TRP A 459 41.60 -2.80 44.58
CA TRP A 459 41.07 -2.72 43.23
C TRP A 459 41.79 -3.75 42.38
N ALA A 460 41.04 -4.56 41.63
CA ALA A 460 41.59 -5.53 40.70
C ALA A 460 41.45 -5.01 39.27
N ASP A 461 42.53 -5.07 38.50
CA ASP A 461 42.49 -4.78 37.07
C ASP A 461 41.52 -5.75 36.38
N PRO A 462 40.47 -5.24 35.70
CA PRO A 462 39.46 -6.08 35.05
C PRO A 462 40.01 -7.08 34.03
N THR A 463 41.17 -6.79 33.43
CA THR A 463 41.78 -7.61 32.37
C THR A 463 42.78 -8.60 32.94
N SER A 464 43.75 -8.12 33.73
CA SER A 464 44.83 -8.97 34.24
C SER A 464 44.49 -9.70 35.55
N GLY A 465 43.48 -9.21 36.27
CA GLY A 465 43.16 -9.66 37.63
C GLY A 465 44.19 -9.26 38.68
N THR A 466 45.19 -8.45 38.32
CA THR A 466 46.20 -7.97 39.27
C THR A 466 45.52 -7.06 40.30
N ALA A 467 45.70 -7.38 41.58
CA ALA A 467 45.19 -6.61 42.70
C ALA A 467 46.17 -5.51 43.11
N TYR A 468 45.63 -4.32 43.28
CA TYR A 468 46.29 -3.13 43.82
C TYR A 468 45.65 -2.83 45.17
N ILE A 469 46.44 -2.91 46.23
CA ILE A 469 45.97 -3.03 47.60
C ILE A 469 46.51 -1.87 48.43
N GLY A 470 45.62 -1.20 49.16
CA GLY A 470 45.98 -0.19 50.15
C GLY A 470 46.34 -0.83 51.49
N ARG A 471 47.29 -0.24 52.23
CA ARG A 471 47.71 -0.66 53.58
C ARG A 471 47.52 0.46 54.62
N ASP A 472 47.48 0.09 55.90
CA ASP A 472 47.45 0.95 57.09
C ASP A 472 48.78 1.62 57.50
N GLU A 473 49.92 1.11 57.04
CA GLU A 473 51.27 1.57 57.41
C GLU A 473 52.03 2.25 56.25
N GLY A 474 51.30 3.00 55.42
CA GLY A 474 51.90 3.84 54.38
C GLY A 474 52.60 3.08 53.25
N GLN A 475 52.05 1.92 52.88
CA GLN A 475 52.50 1.14 51.72
C GLN A 475 51.32 0.84 50.80
N LEU A 476 51.62 0.69 49.51
CA LEU A 476 50.74 0.11 48.51
C LEU A 476 51.34 -1.21 48.03
N ILE A 477 50.47 -2.14 47.67
CA ILE A 477 50.85 -3.52 47.36
C ILE A 477 50.28 -3.89 46.00
N VAL A 478 51.08 -4.59 45.19
CA VAL A 478 50.61 -5.28 43.98
C VAL A 478 50.63 -6.78 44.23
N GLN A 479 49.60 -7.49 43.78
CA GLN A 479 49.57 -8.94 43.81
C GLN A 479 48.82 -9.53 42.61
N ARG A 480 49.46 -10.48 41.92
CA ARG A 480 48.81 -11.26 40.85
C ARG A 480 48.01 -12.43 41.43
N PRO A 481 46.91 -12.88 40.77
CA PRO A 481 46.09 -14.00 41.24
C PRO A 481 46.89 -15.29 41.45
N ASP A 482 47.87 -15.54 40.58
CA ASP A 482 48.71 -16.73 40.55
C ASP A 482 49.98 -16.63 41.42
N SER A 483 50.17 -15.51 42.13
CA SER A 483 51.39 -15.24 42.90
C SER A 483 51.11 -15.00 44.38
N ALA A 484 51.91 -15.61 45.25
CA ALA A 484 51.89 -15.37 46.69
C ALA A 484 52.82 -14.23 47.13
N ASP A 485 53.66 -13.71 46.23
CA ASP A 485 54.85 -12.92 46.61
C ASP A 485 54.52 -11.50 47.08
N CYS A 486 53.31 -10.99 46.79
CA CYS A 486 52.82 -9.68 47.26
C CYS A 486 53.88 -8.56 47.10
N ILE A 487 54.32 -8.40 45.86
CA ILE A 487 55.34 -7.43 45.44
C ILE A 487 54.96 -6.83 44.08
N PRO A 488 55.37 -5.58 43.81
CA PRO A 488 56.11 -4.69 44.69
C PRO A 488 55.32 -4.17 45.89
N ARG A 489 56.07 -3.73 46.91
CA ARG A 489 55.55 -2.95 48.04
C ARG A 489 56.11 -1.54 47.93
N THR A 490 55.22 -0.58 47.76
CA THR A 490 55.57 0.76 47.34
C THR A 490 55.30 1.73 48.48
N PRO A 491 56.31 2.43 49.02
CA PRO A 491 56.11 3.39 50.09
C PRO A 491 55.27 4.58 49.64
N VAL A 492 54.44 5.10 50.53
CA VAL A 492 53.76 6.39 50.39
C VAL A 492 54.53 7.41 51.23
N ASN A 493 54.73 8.63 50.71
CA ASN A 493 55.45 9.71 51.42
C ASN A 493 54.66 10.33 52.60
N VAL A 494 53.76 9.57 53.21
CA VAL A 494 52.95 9.95 54.37
C VAL A 494 53.12 8.87 55.43
N ALA A 495 53.74 9.24 56.55
CA ALA A 495 53.94 8.33 57.66
C ALA A 495 52.59 7.83 58.21
N ASN A 496 52.50 6.52 58.46
CA ASN A 496 51.32 5.84 59.00
C ASN A 496 50.04 6.12 58.18
N ALA A 497 50.18 6.25 56.87
CA ALA A 497 49.03 6.45 55.98
C ALA A 497 48.16 5.19 55.92
N VAL A 498 46.86 5.36 56.17
CA VAL A 498 45.85 4.32 56.00
C VAL A 498 45.09 4.57 54.71
N THR A 499 45.42 3.82 53.66
CA THR A 499 44.77 3.92 52.34
C THR A 499 43.41 3.21 52.35
N ARG A 500 42.36 3.92 52.75
CA ARG A 500 41.01 3.37 52.97
C ARG A 500 40.24 3.02 51.69
N GLY A 501 40.61 3.62 50.56
CA GLY A 501 39.99 3.31 49.27
C GLY A 501 41.00 3.42 48.14
N VAL A 502 40.87 2.53 47.16
CA VAL A 502 41.64 2.55 45.91
C VAL A 502 40.70 2.29 44.74
N MET A 503 40.93 2.98 43.62
CA MET A 503 40.23 2.79 42.35
C MET A 503 41.23 2.95 41.22
N GLY A 504 41.29 2.00 40.31
CA GLY A 504 42.23 2.03 39.19
C GLY A 504 41.56 2.08 37.83
N PHE A 505 42.34 2.50 36.84
CA PHE A 505 41.99 2.49 35.42
C PHE A 505 43.18 1.97 34.62
N ALA A 506 42.93 1.08 33.66
CA ALA A 506 43.97 0.65 32.72
C ALA A 506 44.33 1.81 31.78
N THR A 507 45.63 2.00 31.50
CA THR A 507 46.11 3.05 30.60
C THR A 507 46.33 2.50 29.19
N ALA A 508 46.32 3.38 28.19
CA ALA A 508 46.41 3.00 26.77
C ALA A 508 47.73 2.29 26.40
N ASP A 509 48.79 2.48 27.18
CA ASP A 509 50.10 1.84 27.04
C ASP A 509 50.21 0.50 27.79
N GLY A 510 49.11 -0.01 28.35
CA GLY A 510 49.06 -1.28 29.07
C GLY A 510 49.53 -1.20 30.52
N GLY A 511 49.70 0.01 31.06
CA GLY A 511 49.89 0.26 32.49
C GLY A 511 48.57 0.42 33.24
N VAL A 512 48.67 0.94 34.46
CA VAL A 512 47.52 1.31 35.28
C VAL A 512 47.70 2.69 35.88
N ASN A 513 46.59 3.33 36.20
CA ASN A 513 46.54 4.53 37.02
C ASN A 513 45.62 4.28 38.21
N VAL A 514 46.20 4.14 39.41
CA VAL A 514 45.52 3.83 40.66
C VAL A 514 45.42 5.07 41.53
N LEU A 515 44.19 5.44 41.85
CA LEU A 515 43.84 6.60 42.66
C LEU A 515 43.52 6.09 44.06
N GLY A 516 44.14 6.68 45.08
CA GLY A 516 44.00 6.26 46.46
C GLY A 516 43.57 7.39 47.37
N VAL A 517 42.77 7.06 48.38
CA VAL A 517 42.29 8.02 49.39
C VAL A 517 42.41 7.42 50.78
N GLY A 518 42.60 8.27 51.78
CA GLY A 518 42.78 7.75 53.13
C GLY A 518 42.98 8.77 54.23
N ARG A 519 43.47 8.26 55.36
CA ARG A 519 43.75 8.99 56.59
C ARG A 519 45.25 9.07 56.85
N LYS A 520 45.72 10.22 57.28
CA LYS A 520 47.10 10.41 57.75
C LYS A 520 47.23 10.04 59.23
N GLY A 521 47.74 8.84 59.50
CA GLY A 521 47.99 8.36 60.87
C GLY A 521 46.76 8.52 61.77
N THR A 522 46.99 9.10 62.94
CA THR A 522 45.93 9.39 63.94
C THR A 522 45.44 10.84 63.90
N SER A 523 45.84 11.65 62.91
CA SER A 523 45.33 13.03 62.80
C SER A 523 43.91 13.06 62.23
N ASN A 524 43.32 14.25 62.18
CA ASN A 524 42.07 14.52 61.46
C ASN A 524 42.35 14.94 60.00
N ASP A 525 43.53 14.62 59.48
CA ASP A 525 43.89 14.88 58.10
C ASP A 525 43.81 13.60 57.28
N GLY A 526 43.52 13.78 56.01
CA GLY A 526 43.47 12.74 55.00
C GLY A 526 44.51 12.99 53.93
N PHE A 527 44.45 12.16 52.90
CA PHE A 527 45.28 12.35 51.72
C PHE A 527 44.58 11.77 50.48
N THR A 528 45.04 12.25 49.32
CA THR A 528 44.77 11.68 48.01
C THR A 528 46.10 11.31 47.35
N LEU A 529 46.18 10.19 46.65
CA LEU A 529 47.38 9.77 45.93
C LEU A 529 47.03 9.24 44.54
N GLN A 530 48.06 9.16 43.70
CA GLN A 530 48.03 8.55 42.39
C GLN A 530 49.27 7.67 42.22
N TRP A 531 49.08 6.49 41.65
CA TRP A 531 50.11 5.46 41.59
C TRP A 531 49.98 4.65 40.30
N ASP A 532 51.11 4.37 39.66
CA ASP A 532 51.21 3.63 38.40
C ASP A 532 51.37 2.11 38.58
N GLY A 533 51.30 1.61 39.82
CA GLY A 533 51.61 0.22 40.14
C GLY A 533 53.11 -0.08 40.31
N GLY A 534 53.97 0.92 40.10
CA GLY A 534 55.43 0.81 40.17
C GLY A 534 55.99 0.80 41.60
N THR A 535 57.32 0.75 41.69
CA THR A 535 58.09 0.67 42.95
C THR A 535 58.48 2.01 43.55
N ASP A 536 58.33 3.10 42.79
CA ASP A 536 58.78 4.43 43.20
C ASP A 536 57.88 4.98 44.32
N THR A 537 58.49 5.66 45.30
CA THR A 537 57.75 6.25 46.42
C THR A 537 56.64 7.16 45.93
N VAL A 538 55.40 6.83 46.30
CA VAL A 538 54.21 7.55 45.86
C VAL A 538 54.06 8.85 46.64
N SER A 539 53.89 9.93 45.90
CA SER A 539 53.62 11.25 46.47
C SER A 539 52.13 11.45 46.71
N ALA A 540 51.71 11.45 47.98
CA ALA A 540 50.35 11.78 48.38
C ALA A 540 50.20 13.27 48.70
N GLN A 541 49.05 13.82 48.33
CA GLN A 541 48.63 15.18 48.60
C GLN A 541 47.82 15.22 49.90
N ASN A 542 48.27 15.99 50.90
CA ASN A 542 47.57 16.11 52.17
C ASN A 542 46.23 16.86 52.01
N ARG A 543 45.18 16.35 52.67
CA ARG A 543 43.87 17.00 52.80
C ARG A 543 43.66 17.34 54.28
N LYS A 544 43.98 18.58 54.64
CA LYS A 544 43.92 19.04 56.03
C LYS A 544 42.48 19.02 56.55
N ASP A 545 42.30 18.66 57.82
CA ASP A 545 41.01 18.73 58.52
C ASP A 545 39.90 17.90 57.85
N THR A 546 40.28 16.89 57.05
CA THR A 546 39.37 16.07 56.25
C THR A 546 39.88 14.65 56.16
N ILE A 547 39.14 13.67 56.68
CA ILE A 547 39.44 12.24 56.49
C ILE A 547 38.64 11.74 55.29
N LEU A 548 39.27 11.03 54.36
CA LEU A 548 38.59 10.38 53.24
C LEU A 548 38.41 8.88 53.51
N SER A 549 37.20 8.39 53.26
CA SER A 549 36.74 7.05 53.65
C SER A 549 36.51 6.13 52.46
N GLY A 550 36.16 6.65 51.29
CA GLY A 550 35.91 5.82 50.10
C GLY A 550 36.11 6.58 48.79
N VAL A 551 36.35 5.84 47.70
CA VAL A 551 36.51 6.37 46.35
C VAL A 551 35.88 5.40 45.34
N HIS A 552 35.18 5.92 44.34
CA HIS A 552 34.64 5.13 43.23
C HIS A 552 34.47 6.00 41.99
N GLY A 553 34.61 5.39 40.81
CA GLY A 553 34.45 6.05 39.52
C GLY A 553 34.27 5.07 38.38
N ARG A 554 33.88 5.56 37.21
CA ARG A 554 33.77 4.77 35.96
C ARG A 554 34.86 5.13 34.95
N SER A 555 35.45 6.30 35.10
CA SER A 555 36.60 6.76 34.32
C SER A 555 37.40 7.76 35.16
N GLU A 556 38.60 8.12 34.70
CA GLU A 556 39.37 9.20 35.32
C GLU A 556 38.63 10.54 35.28
N GLY A 557 37.76 10.79 34.29
CA GLY A 557 36.94 12.00 34.24
C GLY A 557 35.73 11.99 35.19
N LEU A 558 35.42 10.85 35.80
CA LEU A 558 34.21 10.63 36.58
C LEU A 558 34.50 9.78 37.81
N LEU A 559 35.11 10.43 38.79
CA LEU A 559 35.58 9.82 40.03
C LEU A 559 35.22 10.73 41.22
N PHE A 560 34.62 10.14 42.24
CA PHE A 560 34.29 10.82 43.49
C PHE A 560 34.98 10.14 44.68
N SER A 561 35.33 10.95 45.66
CA SER A 561 35.82 10.52 46.97
C SER A 561 34.95 11.14 48.05
N VAL A 562 34.70 10.39 49.11
CA VAL A 562 33.84 10.83 50.21
C VAL A 562 34.52 10.66 51.55
N GLY A 563 34.07 11.41 52.54
CA GLY A 563 34.62 11.34 53.88
C GLY A 563 33.95 12.30 54.86
N VAL A 564 34.74 12.81 55.80
CA VAL A 564 34.27 13.68 56.89
C VAL A 564 35.26 14.82 57.16
N ASP A 565 34.73 16.01 57.44
CA ASP A 565 35.53 17.15 57.91
C ASP A 565 35.72 17.16 59.44
N ASN A 566 36.55 18.08 59.94
CA ASN A 566 36.81 18.22 61.38
C ASN A 566 35.58 18.64 62.22
N SER A 567 34.47 19.02 61.60
CA SER A 567 33.20 19.34 62.26
C SER A 567 32.24 18.14 62.30
N GLY A 568 32.64 17.00 61.74
CA GLY A 568 31.83 15.79 61.64
C GLY A 568 30.84 15.79 60.48
N LYS A 569 30.98 16.70 59.51
CA LYS A 569 30.11 16.78 58.34
C LYS A 569 30.67 16.00 57.16
N GLY A 570 29.78 15.35 56.42
CA GLY A 570 30.11 14.66 55.19
C GLY A 570 30.73 15.59 54.15
N VAL A 571 31.80 15.15 53.50
CA VAL A 571 32.44 15.85 52.38
C VAL A 571 32.51 14.97 51.15
N ILE A 572 32.46 15.60 49.98
CA ILE A 572 32.66 14.95 48.69
C ILE A 572 33.74 15.72 47.94
N TYR A 573 34.64 14.98 47.30
CA TYR A 573 35.65 15.49 46.38
C TYR A 573 35.43 14.87 45.02
N ARG A 574 35.64 15.65 43.96
CA ARG A 574 35.61 15.18 42.58
C ARG A 574 36.99 15.33 41.97
N TYR A 575 37.46 14.28 41.31
CA TYR A 575 38.73 14.32 40.62
C TYR A 575 38.59 15.06 39.30
N ALA A 576 39.53 15.98 39.03
CA ALA A 576 39.58 16.73 37.78
C ALA A 576 40.90 16.43 37.06
N PRO A 577 40.92 15.53 36.06
CA PRO A 577 42.14 15.22 35.32
C PRO A 577 42.62 16.45 34.55
N GLY A 578 43.93 16.71 34.56
CA GLY A 578 44.57 17.75 33.72
C GLY A 578 44.43 19.21 34.16
N VAL A 579 43.76 19.51 35.29
CA VAL A 579 43.78 20.86 35.89
C VAL A 579 45.11 21.08 36.62
N ASN A 580 45.75 22.26 36.53
CA ASN A 580 47.01 22.57 37.21
C ASN A 580 46.75 23.05 38.67
N PRO A 581 47.38 22.47 39.72
CA PRO A 581 48.36 21.38 39.67
C PRO A 581 47.75 20.07 39.18
N PRO A 582 48.39 19.36 38.23
CA PRO A 582 47.84 18.15 37.62
C PRO A 582 47.37 17.19 38.71
N ASN A 583 46.20 16.60 38.49
CA ASN A 583 45.59 15.59 39.37
C ASN A 583 45.04 16.19 40.67
N ASP A 584 44.33 17.31 40.56
CA ASP A 584 43.67 17.94 41.70
C ASP A 584 42.29 17.33 41.97
N TRP A 585 41.96 17.25 43.26
CA TRP A 585 40.65 16.86 43.74
C TRP A 585 39.95 18.11 44.24
N GLY A 586 38.94 18.55 43.49
CA GLY A 586 38.09 19.67 43.87
C GLY A 586 37.12 19.27 44.97
N LYS A 587 37.04 20.06 46.04
CA LYS A 587 36.00 19.87 47.07
C LYS A 587 34.66 20.32 46.50
N GLU A 588 33.68 19.43 46.49
CA GLU A 588 32.32 19.75 46.03
C GLU A 588 31.64 20.74 46.98
N THR A 589 30.77 21.56 46.41
CA THR A 589 29.99 22.56 47.15
C THR A 589 28.50 22.25 47.09
N GLY A 590 27.70 22.81 48.01
CA GLY A 590 26.26 22.53 48.05
C GLY A 590 25.90 21.11 48.51
N ILE A 591 26.83 20.39 49.17
CA ILE A 591 26.55 19.08 49.76
C ILE A 591 25.54 19.23 50.91
N PRO A 592 24.47 18.41 50.95
CA PRO A 592 23.53 18.40 52.06
C PRO A 592 24.21 18.17 53.41
N ASN A 593 23.64 18.72 54.49
CA ASN A 593 24.21 18.61 55.83
C ASN A 593 23.98 17.21 56.43
N VAL A 594 24.86 16.28 56.08
CA VAL A 594 24.87 14.87 56.54
C VAL A 594 26.08 14.55 57.40
N GLY A 595 26.06 13.40 58.07
CA GLY A 595 27.21 12.89 58.84
C GLY A 595 28.37 12.40 57.96
N GLU A 596 29.33 11.70 58.57
CA GLU A 596 30.45 11.07 57.84
C GLU A 596 29.94 10.22 56.67
N LEU A 597 30.38 10.54 55.46
CA LEU A 597 30.12 9.73 54.29
C LEU A 597 31.12 8.57 54.23
N THR A 598 30.61 7.34 54.17
CA THR A 598 31.39 6.12 54.31
C THR A 598 31.74 5.48 52.97
N ALA A 599 30.84 5.58 51.98
CA ALA A 599 31.04 5.02 50.65
C ALA A 599 30.35 5.84 49.55
N VAL A 600 30.85 5.69 48.34
CA VAL A 600 30.28 6.26 47.12
C VAL A 600 30.29 5.19 46.02
N HIS A 601 29.27 5.22 45.17
CA HIS A 601 29.20 4.42 43.95
C HIS A 601 28.77 5.31 42.78
N VAL A 602 29.47 5.19 41.66
CA VAL A 602 29.23 5.97 40.45
C VAL A 602 28.62 5.03 39.42
N VAL A 603 27.42 5.35 38.96
CA VAL A 603 26.72 4.57 37.93
C VAL A 603 27.17 5.07 36.56
N ASN A 604 26.98 6.36 36.29
CA ASN A 604 27.36 7.04 35.05
C ASN A 604 27.55 8.55 35.28
N SER A 605 27.68 9.35 34.21
CA SER A 605 27.98 10.78 34.34
C SER A 605 26.86 11.58 35.02
N LYS A 606 25.63 11.06 34.98
CA LYS A 606 24.39 11.67 35.49
C LYS A 606 23.91 11.05 36.80
N LEU A 607 24.53 9.97 37.27
CA LEU A 607 24.05 9.23 38.44
C LEU A 607 25.19 8.67 39.30
N ALA A 608 25.18 9.07 40.57
CA ALA A 608 26.02 8.48 41.60
C ALA A 608 25.30 8.52 42.96
N TYR A 609 25.70 7.64 43.87
CA TYR A 609 25.15 7.54 45.21
C TYR A 609 26.25 7.58 46.26
N ALA A 610 25.97 8.23 47.39
CA ALA A 610 26.86 8.22 48.55
C ALA A 610 26.05 7.95 49.82
N VAL A 611 26.64 7.25 50.78
CA VAL A 611 25.96 6.86 52.02
C VAL A 611 26.73 7.34 53.23
N SER A 612 26.00 7.62 54.33
CA SER A 612 26.59 8.08 55.58
C SER A 612 26.47 7.07 56.72
N ALA A 613 27.41 7.17 57.67
CA ALA A 613 27.37 6.43 58.93
C ALA A 613 26.16 6.83 59.82
N SER A 614 25.55 7.99 59.54
CA SER A 614 24.37 8.52 60.24
C SER A 614 23.03 8.11 59.62
N GLY A 615 23.05 7.42 58.47
CA GLY A 615 21.85 6.85 57.85
C GLY A 615 21.24 7.66 56.71
N GLU A 616 22.01 8.54 56.08
CA GLU A 616 21.57 9.28 54.90
C GLU A 616 22.09 8.64 53.60
N LEU A 617 21.23 8.59 52.58
CA LEU A 617 21.58 8.27 51.19
C LEU A 617 21.52 9.55 50.37
N LEU A 618 22.60 9.87 49.67
CA LEU A 618 22.70 10.99 48.74
C LEU A 618 22.65 10.48 47.30
N ARG A 619 22.03 11.26 46.41
CA ARG A 619 22.01 11.05 44.95
C ARG A 619 22.60 12.26 44.23
N TRP A 620 23.51 11.98 43.29
CA TRP A 620 24.01 12.89 42.27
C TRP A 620 23.16 12.79 41.02
N ASN A 621 22.84 13.93 40.39
CA ASN A 621 22.03 14.00 39.15
C ASN A 621 22.83 14.52 37.94
N GLY A 622 24.15 14.51 37.98
CA GLY A 622 25.01 15.16 36.98
C GLY A 622 25.44 16.58 37.34
N SER A 623 24.77 17.22 38.32
CA SER A 623 25.07 18.61 38.71
C SER A 623 25.05 18.88 40.23
N THR A 624 24.16 18.25 40.98
CA THR A 624 24.00 18.48 42.42
C THR A 624 23.78 17.19 43.20
N TRP A 625 24.18 17.23 44.48
CA TRP A 625 23.91 16.16 45.45
C TRP A 625 22.66 16.49 46.27
N THR A 626 21.76 15.52 46.41
CA THR A 626 20.51 15.65 47.17
C THR A 626 20.28 14.45 48.07
N VAL A 627 19.59 14.63 49.21
CA VAL A 627 19.22 13.53 50.11
C VAL A 627 18.03 12.77 49.52
N VAL A 628 18.15 11.44 49.42
CA VAL A 628 17.06 10.54 49.03
C VAL A 628 16.19 10.26 50.26
N SER A 629 14.93 10.69 50.20
CA SER A 629 13.95 10.46 51.27
C SER A 629 13.44 9.02 51.27
N GLY A 630 12.89 8.57 52.41
CA GLY A 630 12.29 7.24 52.54
C GLY A 630 13.27 6.07 52.67
N THR A 631 14.58 6.34 52.69
CA THR A 631 15.62 5.32 52.93
C THR A 631 15.50 4.77 54.38
N PRO A 632 15.47 3.44 54.60
CA PRO A 632 15.40 2.86 55.93
C PRO A 632 16.66 3.18 56.75
N GLY A 633 16.51 3.87 57.89
CA GLY A 633 17.64 4.32 58.70
C GLY A 633 18.56 3.19 59.18
N GLY A 634 19.84 3.50 59.32
CA GLY A 634 20.88 2.58 59.80
C GLY A 634 22.25 3.25 59.77
N SER A 635 23.29 2.57 60.25
CA SER A 635 24.66 3.04 60.08
C SER A 635 25.24 2.41 58.81
N TYR A 636 25.25 3.16 57.71
CA TYR A 636 25.61 2.64 56.40
C TYR A 636 27.13 2.57 56.20
N THR A 637 27.58 1.49 55.58
CA THR A 637 29.00 1.15 55.40
C THR A 637 29.42 1.08 53.93
N GLY A 638 28.49 0.78 53.03
CA GLY A 638 28.76 0.59 51.60
C GLY A 638 27.52 0.81 50.76
N VAL A 639 27.69 1.22 49.50
CA VAL A 639 26.62 1.39 48.52
C VAL A 639 27.05 0.81 47.18
N LEU A 640 26.12 0.15 46.49
CA LEU A 640 26.24 -0.34 45.12
C LEU A 640 24.93 -0.04 44.41
N ALA A 641 24.98 0.48 43.20
CA ALA A 641 23.79 0.78 42.43
C ALA A 641 24.02 0.45 40.96
N PHE A 642 23.00 -0.11 40.32
CA PHE A 642 23.01 -0.37 38.88
C PHE A 642 22.19 0.67 38.13
N GLY A 643 21.23 1.31 38.80
CA GLY A 643 20.44 2.39 38.25
C GLY A 643 19.64 3.10 39.32
N THR A 644 18.70 3.94 38.94
CA THR A 644 17.83 4.64 39.91
C THR A 644 16.91 3.72 40.68
N ASN A 645 16.62 2.56 40.11
CA ASN A 645 15.68 1.57 40.64
C ASN A 645 16.37 0.31 41.18
N SER A 646 17.72 0.27 41.20
CA SER A 646 18.47 -0.89 41.71
C SER A 646 19.61 -0.41 42.60
N ILE A 647 19.38 -0.39 43.92
CA ILE A 647 20.31 0.14 44.93
C ILE A 647 20.46 -0.85 46.08
N TYR A 648 21.70 -1.11 46.48
CA TYR A 648 22.07 -1.98 47.59
C TYR A 648 22.91 -1.17 48.61
N ILE A 649 22.53 -1.22 49.88
CA ILE A 649 23.25 -0.54 50.97
C ILE A 649 23.60 -1.57 52.04
N THR A 650 24.86 -1.60 52.45
CA THR A 650 25.30 -2.42 53.59
C THR A 650 25.35 -1.60 54.86
N THR A 651 25.17 -2.25 56.01
CA THR A 651 25.21 -1.57 57.32
C THR A 651 26.18 -2.22 58.30
N ALA A 652 26.63 -1.42 59.27
CA ALA A 652 27.44 -1.88 60.38
C ALA A 652 26.71 -2.92 61.26
N ALA A 653 25.38 -2.98 61.22
CA ALA A 653 24.57 -3.98 61.91
C ALA A 653 24.50 -5.33 61.17
N GLY A 654 25.02 -5.42 59.94
CA GLY A 654 25.02 -6.64 59.13
C GLY A 654 23.84 -6.81 58.19
N THR A 655 23.06 -5.75 57.99
CA THR A 655 21.95 -5.77 57.05
C THR A 655 22.38 -5.33 55.65
N VAL A 656 21.68 -5.85 54.65
CA VAL A 656 21.67 -5.37 53.27
C VAL A 656 20.29 -4.79 53.00
N LEU A 657 20.22 -3.49 52.72
CA LEU A 657 19.00 -2.84 52.26
C LEU A 657 19.01 -2.88 50.73
N ARG A 658 17.89 -3.28 50.12
CA ARG A 658 17.73 -3.34 48.66
C ARG A 658 16.53 -2.52 48.23
N TYR A 659 16.74 -1.60 47.30
CA TYR A 659 15.69 -0.85 46.62
C TYR A 659 15.48 -1.40 45.21
N ASN A 660 14.23 -1.64 44.84
CA ASN A 660 13.82 -2.20 43.54
C ASN A 660 12.99 -1.19 42.70
N GLY A 661 13.19 0.11 42.90
CA GLY A 661 12.45 1.15 42.19
C GLY A 661 11.10 1.52 42.82
N SER A 662 10.52 0.62 43.63
CA SER A 662 9.22 0.85 44.27
C SER A 662 9.26 0.76 45.80
N SER A 663 10.10 -0.12 46.35
CA SER A 663 10.13 -0.40 47.78
C SER A 663 11.52 -0.79 48.27
N TRP A 664 11.75 -0.59 49.57
CA TRP A 664 12.92 -1.09 50.25
C TRP A 664 12.62 -2.45 50.89
N SER A 665 13.50 -3.41 50.65
CA SER A 665 13.56 -4.68 51.35
C SER A 665 14.82 -4.74 52.22
N THR A 666 14.79 -5.57 53.25
CA THR A 666 15.92 -5.75 54.17
C THR A 666 16.25 -7.22 54.24
N GLU A 667 17.52 -7.52 54.00
CA GLU A 667 18.08 -8.84 54.16
C GLU A 667 19.12 -8.81 55.28
N SER A 668 18.98 -9.68 56.27
CA SER A 668 19.90 -9.76 57.40
C SER A 668 20.96 -10.84 57.15
N GLY A 669 22.22 -10.45 57.16
CA GLY A 669 23.34 -11.36 57.43
C GLY A 669 23.80 -11.21 58.89
N GLY A 670 24.55 -12.17 59.42
CA GLY A 670 25.28 -11.93 60.68
C GLY A 670 26.32 -10.81 60.49
N GLY A 671 26.98 -10.33 61.55
CA GLY A 671 28.23 -9.55 61.49
C GLY A 671 28.19 -8.19 60.75
N SER A 672 29.08 -7.25 61.08
CA SER A 672 29.18 -5.98 60.33
C SER A 672 29.65 -6.22 58.89
N LYS A 673 29.02 -5.56 57.91
CA LYS A 673 29.43 -5.57 56.50
C LYS A 673 30.27 -4.32 56.20
N TYR A 674 31.35 -4.45 55.43
CA TYR A 674 32.31 -3.35 55.20
C TYR A 674 32.52 -3.03 53.72
N GLY A 675 32.54 -4.04 52.85
CA GLY A 675 32.72 -3.87 51.41
C GLY A 675 31.57 -4.46 50.63
N ILE A 676 31.17 -3.79 49.54
CA ILE A 676 30.20 -4.27 48.55
C ILE A 676 30.69 -3.92 47.15
N THR A 677 30.56 -4.86 46.20
CA THR A 677 30.90 -4.65 44.79
C THR A 677 30.11 -5.63 43.91
N GLY A 678 30.00 -5.35 42.63
CA GLY A 678 29.37 -6.25 41.66
C GLY A 678 29.35 -5.63 40.26
N PRO A 679 29.66 -6.40 39.20
CA PRO A 679 29.56 -5.89 37.83
C PRO A 679 28.11 -5.74 37.35
N SER A 680 27.16 -6.47 37.93
CA SER A 680 25.76 -6.55 37.50
C SER A 680 24.81 -6.92 38.66
N PRO A 681 23.49 -6.68 38.52
CA PRO A 681 22.49 -7.06 39.54
C PRO A 681 22.48 -8.55 39.91
N ASP A 682 22.93 -9.42 39.01
CA ASP A 682 23.05 -10.87 39.18
C ASP A 682 24.47 -11.32 39.62
N ASN A 683 25.33 -10.41 40.07
CA ASN A 683 26.65 -10.77 40.58
C ASN A 683 27.15 -9.75 41.61
N ILE A 684 26.74 -9.92 42.86
CA ILE A 684 27.06 -9.00 43.96
C ILE A 684 27.82 -9.73 45.06
N TRP A 685 28.90 -9.11 45.50
CA TRP A 685 29.79 -9.61 46.55
C TRP A 685 29.83 -8.64 47.72
N ILE A 686 29.67 -9.18 48.92
CA ILE A 686 29.78 -8.42 50.18
C ILE A 686 30.78 -9.10 51.09
N VAL A 687 31.59 -8.30 51.77
CA VAL A 687 32.56 -8.76 52.76
C VAL A 687 32.36 -8.06 54.11
N GLY A 688 32.75 -8.73 55.18
CA GLY A 688 32.55 -8.21 56.53
C GLY A 688 33.34 -8.90 57.63
N ARG A 689 32.90 -8.68 58.88
CA ARG A 689 33.47 -9.25 60.10
C ARG A 689 33.14 -10.73 60.25
N PHE A 690 33.97 -11.49 60.97
CA PHE A 690 33.77 -12.91 61.28
C PHE A 690 33.73 -13.79 60.03
N GLY A 691 34.75 -13.66 59.19
CA GLY A 691 34.97 -14.47 57.99
C GLY A 691 33.94 -14.24 56.89
N GLN A 692 33.10 -13.21 57.00
CA GLN A 692 31.97 -13.06 56.11
C GLN A 692 32.36 -12.66 54.70
N VAL A 693 31.97 -13.54 53.77
CA VAL A 693 31.96 -13.33 52.34
C VAL A 693 30.64 -13.87 51.85
N THR A 694 29.80 -13.02 51.26
CA THR A 694 28.47 -13.41 50.76
C THR A 694 28.32 -13.01 49.31
N HIS A 695 27.73 -13.91 48.51
CA HIS A 695 27.47 -13.73 47.09
C HIS A 695 25.96 -13.76 46.81
N TYR A 696 25.52 -12.91 45.88
CA TYR A 696 24.16 -12.89 45.33
C TYR A 696 24.21 -12.85 43.80
N PRO A 697 23.29 -13.54 43.11
CA PRO A 697 22.33 -14.48 43.64
C PRO A 697 22.98 -15.85 43.85
N SER A 698 22.45 -16.59 44.81
CA SER A 698 22.67 -18.02 44.97
C SER A 698 21.35 -18.74 44.74
N TRP A 699 21.42 -19.76 43.90
CA TRP A 699 20.29 -20.59 43.51
C TRP A 699 20.25 -21.86 44.36
N PRO A 700 19.05 -22.37 44.72
CA PRO A 700 18.91 -23.69 45.29
C PRO A 700 19.56 -24.73 44.39
N ALA A 701 20.20 -25.74 44.98
CA ALA A 701 20.73 -26.86 44.20
C ALA A 701 19.60 -27.49 43.37
N ALA A 702 19.82 -27.67 42.07
CA ALA A 702 18.86 -28.33 41.21
C ALA A 702 18.52 -29.71 41.81
N PRO A 703 17.22 -30.10 41.86
CA PRO A 703 16.85 -31.43 42.32
C PRO A 703 17.59 -32.47 41.46
N PRO A 704 18.05 -33.60 42.06
CA PRO A 704 18.70 -34.64 41.29
C PRO A 704 17.77 -35.11 40.16
N PRO A 705 18.31 -35.40 38.96
CA PRO A 705 17.49 -35.87 37.86
C PRO A 705 16.72 -37.15 38.27
N PRO A 706 15.49 -37.32 37.77
CA PRO A 706 14.58 -38.40 38.17
C PRO A 706 15.11 -39.81 37.90
#